data_AF-A0A1I0J347-F1
#
_entry.id   AF-A0A1I0J347-F1
#
_cell.length_a   1.000
_cell.length_b   1.000
_cell.length_c   1.000
_cell.angle_alpha   90.00
_cell.angle_beta   90.00
_cell.angle_gamma   90.00
#
_symmetry.space_group_name_H-M   'P 1'
#
loop_
_entity.id
_entity.type
_entity.pdbx_description
1 polymer ?
#
loop_
_entity_poly.entity_id
_entity_poly.type
_entity_poly.pdbx_seq_one_letter_code
_entity_poly.pdbx_strand_id
1 'polypeptide(L)'
;MRIKPNFKTGTDVTISKGGETAKVERWGVAHRAYPAIGGRIKTLSVDVSNLSAGIKRPRSDGKTTLDLSAEERPGNLTFDIPGGRVGVVDVRPQQQRDGWGNGDHYWLETDEQGRFIIEPGRRHRKFYVSESSAAMTKAQVAADAGVSESTVTEEWMLTHLEYASEAKPIRLSFATELAYKLYWVLQPHFIATPLGRSDWWLYERGYEYEGIAGQDGTSLAQSLNILGESSIHPILHGAWGTGPKPHFRRAIAFRSRGPQYLIARDLHSHGSIMRDGRMVAVENCEWHGPDGGDQEMTRNYLCTLKDTDLAFPWRTAHVNQDPNNTTTWDASNNRGGGVYSAEAMGLLLHGNTVYHSGWADGYRYDMSLEGPQPPSQYSHGFYIADNDRHLTARYNILTENSSFGGMYRCGGFVHDNLYIDNNIPCTDLGSDYKGRGFIGQYSLHLDNLATSSAYKRVAAKIGAYNWGFRFEGKQISRVGNIICHLSDPNDPADIAAKPEKNYGVLYPGEPEHYYDDTIEYRWGVNNRNIEGKDTAVLDQTTIQNYARDELGLNPPTIREFSLYCLGRDTQAIAQDVNRYFKQGFGVYAAPRSASASVTFRPDDRGEGFRWDNRLNWTTTDLPGVEYRDSVDLDGQYVKFGTIKAHVTNITGMTERLQVTSGHLTTDNINGPVEVAICGQLHVGGGNINALVRGGRLAFTGSTSGSVTAYGLCEVLLGPDFTVTDRLEVQGEDCWSGWDGAGSPTLTVNGTLAFRPGLKVDIKGGDDEDDLYRGHFFYDQTIGTGSISGATYEAGQMRRIGPTYSTLYNITGNPVVGDRFIYRSIEKVRDGYEYDPDTGTAANPGLRTTDDYYLEIAAIKSAALPQLRRFKRNGDDPDPTCTPTVTLASGSVVEVMDTSRWPSGTHYLTGTGITVTDNGATLPSGVSVTGGRLAYTKA
;
A
#
# COMPACT_ATOMS: atom_id res chain seq x y z
N MET A 1 51.57 16.87 24.18
CA MET A 1 51.86 16.83 25.63
C MET A 1 51.39 15.46 26.11
N ARG A 2 52.28 14.54 26.51
CA ARG A 2 51.86 13.26 27.11
C ARG A 2 51.60 13.51 28.59
N ILE A 3 50.34 13.60 28.97
CA ILE A 3 49.94 13.65 30.37
C ILE A 3 49.67 12.18 30.77
N LYS A 4 50.20 11.74 31.93
CA LYS A 4 49.79 10.49 32.59
C LYS A 4 48.94 10.89 33.78
N PRO A 5 47.62 11.09 33.61
CA PRO A 5 46.81 11.62 34.67
C PRO A 5 46.34 10.49 35.58
N ASN A 6 46.40 10.71 36.89
CA ASN A 6 45.93 9.77 37.91
C ASN A 6 44.64 10.29 38.56
N PHE A 7 43.66 10.71 37.75
CA PHE A 7 42.37 11.18 38.27
C PHE A 7 41.53 10.00 38.76
N LYS A 8 40.67 10.25 39.75
CA LYS A 8 39.73 9.26 40.26
C LYS A 8 38.73 8.87 39.14
N THR A 9 38.40 7.58 39.04
CA THR A 9 37.39 7.12 38.07
C THR A 9 36.07 7.86 38.29
N GLY A 10 35.50 8.43 37.23
CA GLY A 10 34.27 9.21 37.25
C GLY A 10 34.45 10.72 37.49
N THR A 11 35.67 11.25 37.54
CA THR A 11 35.93 12.69 37.69
C THR A 11 35.88 13.44 36.36
N ASP A 12 35.20 14.58 36.30
CA ASP A 12 35.29 15.51 35.17
C ASP A 12 36.63 16.26 35.19
N VAL A 13 37.34 16.20 34.08
CA VAL A 13 38.69 16.73 33.92
C VAL A 13 38.69 17.78 32.83
N THR A 14 39.11 18.99 33.17
CA THR A 14 39.36 20.05 32.18
C THR A 14 40.86 20.30 32.11
N ILE A 15 41.44 20.19 30.92
CA ILE A 15 42.87 20.40 30.67
C ILE A 15 42.99 21.65 29.79
N SER A 16 43.72 22.66 30.26
CA SER A 16 44.00 23.87 29.48
C SER A 16 45.50 23.99 29.19
N LYS A 17 45.86 24.33 27.95
CA LYS A 17 47.24 24.64 27.57
C LYS A 17 47.27 25.66 26.44
N GLY A 18 48.05 26.73 26.60
CA GLY A 18 48.30 27.70 25.53
C GLY A 18 47.05 28.45 25.04
N GLY A 19 46.04 28.63 25.90
CA GLY A 19 44.76 29.25 25.54
C GLY A 19 43.69 28.28 25.02
N GLU A 20 44.03 27.02 24.77
CA GLU A 20 43.09 25.97 24.39
C GLU A 20 42.67 25.14 25.60
N THR A 21 41.40 24.71 25.62
CA THR A 21 40.82 23.90 26.69
C THR A 21 40.17 22.65 26.12
N ALA A 22 40.44 21.50 26.73
CA ALA A 22 39.82 20.21 26.42
C ALA A 22 39.18 19.62 27.70
N LYS A 23 37.94 19.15 27.60
CA LYS A 23 37.20 18.54 28.71
C LYS A 23 37.05 17.04 28.48
N VAL A 24 37.33 16.24 29.49
CA VAL A 24 37.05 14.80 29.57
C VAL A 24 36.13 14.59 30.76
N GLU A 25 34.85 14.33 30.48
CA GLU A 25 33.88 14.02 31.53
C GLU A 25 34.07 12.58 32.01
N ARG A 26 33.94 12.36 33.32
CA ARG A 26 33.97 11.03 33.94
C ARG A 26 35.21 10.17 33.59
N TRP A 27 36.40 10.75 33.78
CA TRP A 27 37.71 10.10 33.56
C TRP A 27 37.76 8.64 34.04
N GLY A 28 38.28 7.73 33.23
CA GLY A 28 38.46 6.31 33.61
C GLY A 28 37.20 5.45 33.58
N VAL A 29 36.03 5.98 33.19
CA VAL A 29 34.83 5.20 32.89
C VAL A 29 34.88 4.77 31.42
N ALA A 30 34.79 3.46 31.15
CA ALA A 30 34.77 2.96 29.77
C ALA A 30 33.48 3.40 29.06
N HIS A 31 33.61 4.33 28.12
CA HIS A 31 32.55 4.65 27.17
C HIS A 31 32.45 3.52 26.13
N ARG A 32 31.26 2.96 25.96
CA ARG A 32 30.99 2.05 24.85
C ARG A 32 30.27 2.83 23.76
N ALA A 33 30.95 3.01 22.64
CA ALA A 33 30.37 3.59 21.44
C ALA A 33 29.65 2.49 20.64
N TYR A 34 28.43 2.79 20.21
CA TYR A 34 27.64 1.94 19.34
C TYR A 34 27.39 2.69 18.03
N PRO A 35 27.97 2.26 16.90
CA PRO A 35 27.70 2.91 15.63
C PRO A 35 26.25 2.66 15.22
N ALA A 36 25.59 3.71 14.75
CA ALA A 36 24.26 3.66 14.17
C ALA A 36 24.16 4.60 12.97
N ILE A 37 23.07 4.45 12.21
CA ILE A 37 22.78 5.26 11.04
C ILE A 37 21.39 5.86 11.26
N GLY A 38 21.26 7.15 10.98
CA GLY A 38 19.99 7.86 11.03
C GLY A 38 18.91 7.25 10.13
N GLY A 39 17.64 7.38 10.51
CA GLY A 39 16.50 6.85 9.75
C GLY A 39 16.30 5.33 9.88
N ARG A 40 16.95 4.68 10.85
CA ARG A 40 16.92 3.22 11.04
C ARG A 40 16.66 2.84 12.50
N ILE A 41 16.40 1.55 12.72
CA ILE A 41 16.48 0.99 14.07
C ILE A 41 17.89 0.47 14.38
N LYS A 42 18.20 0.35 15.67
CA LYS A 42 19.41 -0.29 16.17
C LYS A 42 19.11 -1.15 17.38
N THR A 43 19.55 -2.41 17.38
CA THR A 43 19.48 -3.25 18.58
C THR A 43 20.75 -3.12 19.40
N LEU A 44 20.60 -2.81 20.70
CA LEU A 44 21.68 -2.77 21.68
C LEU A 44 21.64 -4.02 22.57
N SER A 45 22.82 -4.59 22.86
CA SER A 45 22.98 -5.78 23.70
C SER A 45 22.81 -5.50 25.21
N VAL A 46 22.29 -4.33 25.58
CA VAL A 46 22.18 -3.86 26.95
C VAL A 46 20.85 -3.14 27.12
N ASP A 47 20.33 -3.16 28.34
CA ASP A 47 19.26 -2.25 28.75
C ASP A 47 19.82 -0.82 28.89
N VAL A 48 19.01 0.17 28.53
CA VAL A 48 19.40 1.58 28.48
C VAL A 48 18.39 2.49 29.18
N SER A 49 18.90 3.46 29.93
CA SER A 49 18.10 4.50 30.58
C SER A 49 18.59 5.90 30.20
N ASN A 50 17.72 6.91 30.36
CA ASN A 50 18.06 8.33 30.13
C ASN A 50 18.67 8.61 28.74
N LEU A 51 18.08 8.04 27.69
CA LEU A 51 18.50 8.29 26.31
C LEU A 51 18.24 9.77 25.93
N SER A 52 19.23 10.44 25.35
CA SER A 52 19.16 11.88 25.06
C SER A 52 18.26 12.27 23.88
N ALA A 53 18.10 11.40 22.87
CA ALA A 53 17.17 11.54 21.73
C ALA A 53 16.92 10.17 21.07
N GLY A 54 15.97 10.08 20.13
CA GLY A 54 15.43 8.81 19.63
C GLY A 54 14.48 8.13 20.62
N ILE A 55 13.87 7.02 20.19
CA ILE A 55 12.90 6.27 21.01
C ILE A 55 13.56 4.95 21.44
N LYS A 56 13.68 4.74 22.75
CA LYS A 56 14.12 3.45 23.30
C LYS A 56 12.93 2.53 23.50
N ARG A 57 13.12 1.25 23.20
CA ARG A 57 12.12 0.19 23.41
C ARG A 57 12.79 -1.03 24.04
N PRO A 58 12.60 -1.25 25.35
CA PRO A 58 13.11 -2.44 26.04
C PRO A 58 12.54 -3.70 25.40
N ARG A 59 13.34 -4.77 25.41
CA ARG A 59 12.94 -6.10 24.91
C ARG A 59 12.96 -7.10 26.05
N SER A 60 12.02 -8.04 26.05
CA SER A 60 11.97 -9.14 27.03
C SER A 60 13.20 -10.07 27.00
N ASP A 61 14.03 -10.03 25.95
CA ASP A 61 15.31 -10.75 25.88
C ASP A 61 16.49 -10.00 26.55
N GLY A 62 16.21 -8.91 27.27
CA GLY A 62 17.21 -8.10 27.98
C GLY A 62 17.99 -7.13 27.08
N LYS A 63 17.59 -6.99 25.81
CA LYS A 63 18.16 -6.02 24.86
C LYS A 63 17.28 -4.76 24.79
N THR A 64 17.74 -3.76 24.04
CA THR A 64 16.94 -2.57 23.71
C THR A 64 16.94 -2.35 22.20
N THR A 65 15.76 -2.12 21.62
CA THR A 65 15.64 -1.52 20.28
C THR A 65 15.66 0.00 20.41
N LEU A 66 16.56 0.65 19.70
CA LEU A 66 16.54 2.10 19.50
C LEU A 66 15.95 2.40 18.14
N ASP A 67 14.89 3.19 18.12
CA ASP A 67 14.30 3.73 16.91
C ASP A 67 14.88 5.13 16.68
N LEU A 68 15.66 5.25 15.59
CA LEU A 68 16.36 6.45 15.16
C LEU A 68 15.72 7.02 13.88
N SER A 69 14.46 6.69 13.62
CA SER A 69 13.72 7.18 12.44
C SER A 69 13.67 8.70 12.35
N ALA A 70 13.63 9.41 13.48
CA ALA A 70 13.64 10.88 13.53
C ALA A 70 15.05 11.50 13.53
N GLU A 71 16.11 10.69 13.63
CA GLU A 71 17.49 11.17 13.79
C GLU A 71 18.20 11.23 12.43
N GLU A 72 17.95 12.28 11.64
CA GLU A 72 18.51 12.40 10.28
C GLU A 72 19.96 12.92 10.24
N ARG A 73 20.38 13.62 11.30
CA ARG A 73 21.64 14.37 11.37
C ARG A 73 22.71 13.58 12.14
N PRO A 74 24.02 13.85 11.89
CA PRO A 74 25.05 13.22 12.69
C PRO A 74 24.97 13.70 14.14
N GLY A 75 25.19 12.80 15.09
CA GLY A 75 25.13 13.15 16.50
C GLY A 75 25.52 12.02 17.43
N ASN A 76 25.88 12.39 18.66
CA ASN A 76 26.12 11.44 19.73
C ASN A 76 24.90 11.42 20.65
N LEU A 77 24.24 10.26 20.74
CA LEU A 77 23.16 10.05 21.71
C LEU A 77 23.75 9.42 22.96
N THR A 78 23.61 10.07 24.09
CA THR A 78 24.09 9.53 25.37
C THR A 78 22.98 8.78 26.08
N PHE A 79 23.37 7.74 26.81
CA PHE A 79 22.46 6.97 27.65
C PHE A 79 23.23 6.35 28.82
N ASP A 80 22.53 6.09 29.91
CA ASP A 80 23.07 5.36 31.04
C ASP A 80 22.99 3.85 30.78
N ILE A 81 24.08 3.16 31.14
CA ILE A 81 24.14 1.70 31.20
C ILE A 81 24.37 1.24 32.65
N PRO A 82 24.00 -0.02 32.98
CA PRO A 82 24.17 -0.55 34.32
C PRO A 82 25.59 -0.37 34.89
N GLY A 83 25.66 -0.09 36.20
CA GLY A 83 26.90 0.24 36.92
C GLY A 83 27.30 1.71 36.84
N GLY A 84 26.37 2.60 36.47
CA GLY A 84 26.56 4.04 36.42
C GLY A 84 27.50 4.50 35.32
N ARG A 85 27.67 3.74 34.23
CA ARG A 85 28.51 4.15 33.09
C ARG A 85 27.64 4.84 32.03
N VAL A 86 28.29 5.55 31.11
CA VAL A 86 27.61 6.23 29.99
C VAL A 86 27.94 5.51 28.68
N GLY A 87 26.90 5.06 27.98
CA GLY A 87 26.97 4.62 26.60
C GLY A 87 26.78 5.80 25.65
N VAL A 88 27.37 5.69 24.46
CA VAL A 88 27.17 6.65 23.37
C VAL A 88 26.74 5.90 22.12
N VAL A 89 25.64 6.29 21.50
CA VAL A 89 25.33 5.92 20.12
C VAL A 89 25.92 6.98 19.22
N ASP A 90 26.88 6.59 18.38
CA ASP A 90 27.45 7.47 17.35
C ASP A 90 26.59 7.33 16.09
N VAL A 91 25.66 8.27 15.93
CA VAL A 91 24.71 8.30 14.82
C VAL A 91 25.37 9.01 13.64
N ARG A 92 25.60 8.25 12.57
CA ARG A 92 25.95 8.80 11.26
C ARG A 92 24.72 9.44 10.61
N PRO A 93 24.90 10.46 9.76
CA PRO A 93 23.76 11.06 9.07
C PRO A 93 23.06 10.02 8.20
N GLN A 94 21.76 10.22 8.02
CA GLN A 94 20.98 9.42 7.09
C GLN A 94 21.64 9.43 5.70
N GLN A 95 21.86 8.24 5.14
CA GLN A 95 22.60 8.07 3.89
C GLN A 95 21.69 8.05 2.64
N GLN A 96 20.39 7.96 2.88
CA GLN A 96 19.32 8.06 1.92
C GLN A 96 18.45 9.27 2.27
N ARG A 97 17.74 9.86 1.31
CA ARG A 97 16.90 11.04 1.60
C ARG A 97 15.68 10.68 2.43
N ASP A 98 15.09 9.53 2.14
CA ASP A 98 13.90 9.06 2.82
C ASP A 98 14.25 7.78 3.62
N GLY A 99 13.49 7.50 4.67
CA GLY A 99 13.70 6.33 5.54
C GLY A 99 13.26 5.01 4.89
N TRP A 100 12.83 4.07 5.71
CA TRP A 100 12.20 2.83 5.24
C TRP A 100 10.80 3.09 4.66
N GLY A 101 10.37 2.24 3.72
CA GLY A 101 8.99 2.19 3.27
C GLY A 101 8.02 1.97 4.45
N ASN A 102 6.98 2.80 4.57
CA ASN A 102 6.11 2.81 5.75
C ASN A 102 5.15 1.59 5.84
N GLY A 103 5.02 0.80 4.77
CA GLY A 103 4.15 -0.38 4.68
C GLY A 103 2.66 -0.13 4.58
N ASP A 104 2.25 1.09 4.24
CA ASP A 104 0.86 1.39 3.92
C ASP A 104 0.57 1.06 2.46
N HIS A 105 -0.43 0.22 2.24
CA HIS A 105 -0.88 -0.23 0.92
C HIS A 105 -2.39 -0.37 0.89
N TYR A 106 -2.97 -0.38 -0.32
CA TYR A 106 -4.38 -0.70 -0.50
C TYR A 106 -4.55 -2.21 -0.70
N TRP A 107 -4.95 -2.91 0.36
CA TRP A 107 -5.10 -4.36 0.35
C TRP A 107 -6.32 -4.74 1.19
N LEU A 108 -7.34 -5.30 0.54
CA LEU A 108 -8.56 -5.73 1.21
C LEU A 108 -8.38 -7.09 1.88
N GLU A 109 -9.39 -7.52 2.66
CA GLU A 109 -9.46 -8.90 3.11
C GLU A 109 -9.42 -9.85 1.91
N THR A 110 -8.79 -11.02 2.05
CA THR A 110 -8.80 -12.09 1.05
C THR A 110 -9.60 -13.31 1.48
N ASP A 111 -10.19 -14.01 0.51
CA ASP A 111 -10.77 -15.34 0.70
C ASP A 111 -9.68 -16.44 0.78
N GLU A 112 -10.12 -17.70 0.85
CA GLU A 112 -9.22 -18.87 0.95
C GLU A 112 -8.38 -19.08 -0.33
N GLN A 113 -8.81 -18.51 -1.45
CA GLN A 113 -8.08 -18.53 -2.73
C GLN A 113 -7.18 -17.30 -2.88
N GLY A 114 -7.04 -16.49 -1.81
CA GLY A 114 -6.23 -15.28 -1.83
C GLY A 114 -6.86 -14.11 -2.60
N ARG A 115 -8.12 -14.19 -3.06
CA ARG A 115 -8.80 -13.11 -3.81
C ARG A 115 -9.40 -12.08 -2.88
N PHE A 116 -9.40 -10.80 -3.26
CA PHE A 116 -10.04 -9.78 -2.41
C PHE A 116 -11.54 -10.07 -2.21
N ILE A 117 -11.99 -9.93 -0.97
CA ILE A 117 -13.41 -9.84 -0.65
C ILE A 117 -13.81 -8.39 -0.85
N ILE A 118 -14.58 -8.15 -1.92
CA ILE A 118 -15.08 -6.83 -2.27
C ILE A 118 -16.51 -6.74 -1.78
N GLU A 119 -16.78 -5.82 -0.87
CA GLU A 119 -18.11 -5.62 -0.30
C GLU A 119 -18.76 -4.39 -0.95
N PRO A 120 -19.96 -4.50 -1.55
CA PRO A 120 -20.67 -3.32 -1.98
C PRO A 120 -21.07 -2.48 -0.77
N GLY A 121 -20.93 -1.16 -0.91
CA GLY A 121 -21.38 -0.19 0.09
C GLY A 121 -22.90 -0.09 0.18
N ARG A 122 -23.37 0.70 1.13
CA ARG A 122 -24.82 0.91 1.40
C ARG A 122 -25.51 1.64 0.25
N ARG A 123 -24.76 2.40 -0.55
CA ARG A 123 -25.21 3.07 -1.77
C ARG A 123 -24.55 2.41 -2.97
N HIS A 124 -25.20 1.35 -3.40
CA HIS A 124 -24.69 0.44 -4.42
C HIS A 124 -25.81 -0.02 -5.36
N ARG A 125 -25.42 -0.36 -6.59
CA ARG A 125 -26.15 -1.19 -7.52
C ARG A 125 -25.19 -2.00 -8.39
N LYS A 126 -25.59 -3.22 -8.75
CA LYS A 126 -24.96 -4.02 -9.81
C LYS A 126 -25.57 -3.70 -11.17
N PHE A 127 -24.72 -3.42 -12.15
CA PHE A 127 -25.08 -3.21 -13.55
C PHE A 127 -24.45 -4.32 -14.39
N TYR A 128 -25.28 -5.15 -15.01
CA TYR A 128 -24.85 -6.25 -15.87
C TYR A 128 -24.80 -5.76 -17.32
N VAL A 129 -23.60 -5.85 -17.91
CA VAL A 129 -23.28 -5.33 -19.25
C VAL A 129 -22.91 -6.49 -20.18
N SER A 130 -23.47 -6.48 -21.39
CA SER A 130 -23.29 -7.54 -22.38
C SER A 130 -23.30 -7.00 -23.80
N GLU A 131 -22.59 -7.66 -24.71
CA GLU A 131 -22.72 -7.46 -26.16
C GLU A 131 -23.45 -8.61 -26.87
N SER A 132 -24.06 -9.52 -26.11
CA SER A 132 -24.98 -10.54 -26.63
C SER A 132 -26.17 -9.90 -27.34
N SER A 133 -26.81 -10.63 -28.26
CA SER A 133 -28.03 -10.18 -28.93
C SER A 133 -29.20 -9.91 -27.97
N ALA A 134 -29.17 -10.50 -26.76
CA ALA A 134 -30.18 -10.31 -25.72
C ALA A 134 -29.96 -9.02 -24.91
N ALA A 135 -28.79 -8.38 -25.00
CA ALA A 135 -28.50 -7.17 -24.25
C ALA A 135 -29.32 -5.97 -24.76
N MET A 136 -29.98 -5.30 -23.83
CA MET A 136 -30.96 -4.25 -24.09
C MET A 136 -30.28 -2.89 -24.31
N THR A 137 -30.75 -2.16 -25.32
CA THR A 137 -30.51 -0.71 -25.46
C THR A 137 -31.47 0.08 -24.57
N LYS A 138 -31.18 1.38 -24.36
CA LYS A 138 -32.08 2.29 -23.65
C LYS A 138 -33.51 2.30 -24.21
N ALA A 139 -33.62 2.36 -25.54
CA ALA A 139 -34.91 2.30 -26.24
C ALA A 139 -35.65 0.97 -26.00
N GLN A 140 -34.94 -0.15 -25.94
CA GLN A 140 -35.54 -1.46 -25.64
C GLN A 140 -36.02 -1.55 -24.19
N VAL A 141 -35.26 -0.98 -23.23
CA VAL A 141 -35.71 -0.87 -21.83
C VAL A 141 -36.98 -0.02 -21.74
N ALA A 142 -37.03 1.12 -22.43
CA ALA A 142 -38.20 1.99 -22.45
C ALA A 142 -39.44 1.29 -23.04
N ALA A 143 -39.25 0.57 -24.14
CA ALA A 143 -40.30 -0.20 -24.79
C ALA A 143 -40.83 -1.34 -23.89
N ASP A 144 -39.93 -2.08 -23.22
CA ASP A 144 -40.29 -3.17 -22.30
C ASP A 144 -41.04 -2.64 -21.05
N ALA A 145 -40.64 -1.46 -20.55
CA ALA A 145 -41.30 -0.79 -19.43
C ALA A 145 -42.59 -0.03 -19.83
N GLY A 146 -42.90 0.10 -21.11
CA GLY A 146 -44.06 0.86 -21.59
C GLY A 146 -43.96 2.38 -21.35
N VAL A 147 -42.74 2.93 -21.31
CA VAL A 147 -42.47 4.36 -21.09
C VAL A 147 -41.73 4.98 -22.28
N SER A 148 -41.65 6.32 -22.33
CA SER A 148 -40.78 6.99 -23.31
C SER A 148 -39.30 6.81 -22.96
N GLU A 149 -38.43 6.80 -23.97
CA GLU A 149 -36.97 6.67 -23.76
C GLU A 149 -36.39 7.77 -22.86
N SER A 150 -36.96 8.98 -22.90
CA SER A 150 -36.58 10.09 -22.01
C SER A 150 -36.93 9.85 -20.54
N THR A 151 -37.84 8.92 -20.24
CA THR A 151 -38.19 8.52 -18.86
C THR A 151 -37.12 7.61 -18.25
N VAL A 152 -36.38 6.88 -19.08
CA VAL A 152 -35.30 5.98 -18.63
C VAL A 152 -34.07 6.82 -18.29
N THR A 153 -34.10 7.47 -17.13
CA THR A 153 -32.95 8.20 -16.57
C THR A 153 -32.14 7.30 -15.63
N GLU A 154 -31.01 7.81 -15.17
CA GLU A 154 -30.19 7.20 -14.14
C GLU A 154 -30.93 6.99 -12.81
N GLU A 155 -31.75 7.94 -12.34
CA GLU A 155 -32.58 7.76 -11.13
C GLU A 155 -33.71 6.76 -11.36
N TRP A 156 -34.31 6.79 -12.54
CA TRP A 156 -35.30 5.80 -12.94
C TRP A 156 -34.68 4.41 -12.89
N MET A 157 -33.50 4.26 -13.49
CA MET A 157 -32.76 3.01 -13.45
C MET A 157 -32.54 2.60 -11.99
N LEU A 158 -32.02 3.46 -11.10
CA LEU A 158 -31.71 3.11 -9.69
C LEU A 158 -32.91 2.53 -8.91
N THR A 159 -34.14 2.75 -9.36
CA THR A 159 -35.36 2.22 -8.72
C THR A 159 -35.99 1.03 -9.45
N HIS A 160 -35.55 0.71 -10.67
CA HIS A 160 -36.06 -0.40 -11.49
C HIS A 160 -34.97 -1.47 -11.65
N LEU A 161 -34.90 -2.36 -10.65
CA LEU A 161 -33.82 -3.34 -10.47
C LEU A 161 -33.89 -4.52 -11.44
N GLU A 162 -35.03 -4.73 -12.08
CA GLU A 162 -35.23 -5.78 -13.09
C GLU A 162 -34.40 -5.55 -14.36
N TYR A 163 -34.04 -4.31 -14.67
CA TYR A 163 -33.17 -3.93 -15.80
C TYR A 163 -31.71 -3.81 -15.38
N ALA A 164 -30.80 -3.96 -16.36
CA ALA A 164 -29.36 -4.07 -16.09
C ALA A 164 -29.05 -5.17 -15.05
N SER A 165 -29.83 -6.25 -15.10
CA SER A 165 -29.72 -7.45 -14.28
C SER A 165 -29.11 -8.58 -15.13
N GLU A 166 -28.72 -9.69 -14.50
CA GLU A 166 -28.20 -10.86 -15.23
C GLU A 166 -29.19 -11.37 -16.30
N ALA A 167 -30.50 -11.33 -16.00
CA ALA A 167 -31.55 -11.77 -16.93
C ALA A 167 -31.88 -10.75 -18.03
N LYS A 168 -31.60 -9.46 -17.78
CA LYS A 168 -31.83 -8.34 -18.72
C LYS A 168 -30.60 -7.44 -18.74
N PRO A 169 -29.45 -7.93 -19.26
CA PRO A 169 -28.24 -7.13 -19.30
C PRO A 169 -28.42 -5.98 -20.29
N ILE A 170 -27.63 -4.92 -20.12
CA ILE A 170 -27.67 -3.75 -21.00
C ILE A 170 -26.43 -3.68 -21.89
N ARG A 171 -26.57 -3.03 -23.05
CA ARG A 171 -25.45 -2.76 -23.97
C ARG A 171 -24.42 -1.83 -23.34
N LEU A 172 -23.15 -1.96 -23.74
CA LEU A 172 -22.07 -1.10 -23.25
C LEU A 172 -22.33 0.39 -23.50
N SER A 173 -22.93 0.73 -24.64
CA SER A 173 -23.29 2.10 -24.98
C SER A 173 -24.24 2.74 -23.97
N PHE A 174 -25.25 1.99 -23.52
CA PHE A 174 -26.18 2.46 -22.50
C PHE A 174 -25.55 2.48 -21.10
N ALA A 175 -24.76 1.46 -20.76
CA ALA A 175 -24.01 1.43 -19.50
C ALA A 175 -23.06 2.65 -19.36
N THR A 176 -22.40 3.03 -20.45
CA THR A 176 -21.52 4.21 -20.52
C THR A 176 -22.29 5.51 -20.25
N GLU A 177 -23.47 5.67 -20.87
CA GLU A 177 -24.34 6.82 -20.63
C GLU A 177 -24.76 6.90 -19.15
N LEU A 178 -25.18 5.77 -18.56
CA LEU A 178 -25.58 5.71 -17.16
C LEU A 178 -24.42 6.04 -16.21
N ALA A 179 -23.25 5.45 -16.41
CA ALA A 179 -22.07 5.72 -15.60
C ALA A 179 -21.69 7.21 -15.66
N TYR A 180 -21.69 7.79 -16.86
CA TYR A 180 -21.45 9.22 -17.04
C TYR A 180 -22.47 10.06 -16.27
N LYS A 181 -23.76 9.73 -16.36
CA LYS A 181 -24.80 10.48 -15.65
C LYS A 181 -24.73 10.35 -14.13
N LEU A 182 -24.55 9.14 -13.62
CA LEU A 182 -24.43 8.84 -12.18
C LEU A 182 -23.24 9.55 -11.53
N TYR A 183 -22.10 9.62 -12.23
CA TYR A 183 -20.86 10.16 -11.67
C TYR A 183 -20.57 11.61 -12.07
N TRP A 184 -21.15 12.14 -13.15
CA TRP A 184 -20.87 13.50 -13.65
C TRP A 184 -22.08 14.43 -13.61
N VAL A 185 -23.29 13.97 -13.96
CA VAL A 185 -24.47 14.85 -14.10
C VAL A 185 -25.31 14.93 -12.82
N LEU A 186 -25.48 13.81 -12.11
CA LEU A 186 -26.10 13.80 -10.78
C LEU A 186 -25.18 14.26 -9.66
N GLN A 187 -23.95 14.60 -10.00
CA GLN A 187 -23.02 15.24 -9.10
C GLN A 187 -22.93 16.72 -9.48
N PRO A 188 -23.99 17.52 -9.24
CA PRO A 188 -23.96 18.92 -9.61
C PRO A 188 -22.87 19.59 -8.78
N HIS A 189 -22.13 20.46 -9.45
CA HIS A 189 -21.24 21.45 -8.86
C HIS A 189 -21.89 22.32 -7.75
N PHE A 190 -23.14 22.08 -7.32
CA PHE A 190 -23.95 23.02 -6.53
C PHE A 190 -25.06 22.43 -5.61
N ILE A 191 -25.20 21.12 -5.36
CA ILE A 191 -26.23 20.62 -4.38
C ILE A 191 -25.59 19.90 -3.19
N ALA A 192 -26.15 20.19 -2.01
CA ALA A 192 -25.76 19.67 -0.72
C ALA A 192 -25.71 18.13 -0.70
N THR A 193 -24.51 17.62 -0.45
CA THR A 193 -24.15 16.25 -0.04
C THR A 193 -24.21 15.11 -1.08
N PRO A 194 -23.20 14.99 -1.95
CA PRO A 194 -22.89 13.71 -2.57
C PRO A 194 -21.82 12.97 -1.73
N LEU A 195 -22.27 11.94 -1.02
CA LEU A 195 -21.39 10.92 -0.45
C LEU A 195 -21.00 9.95 -1.60
N GLY A 196 -19.85 9.27 -1.59
CA GLY A 196 -19.41 8.35 -2.69
C GLY A 196 -20.37 7.17 -2.95
N ARG A 197 -20.30 6.45 -4.09
CA ARG A 197 -21.18 5.27 -4.34
C ARG A 197 -20.32 4.05 -4.68
N SER A 198 -20.74 2.86 -4.29
CA SER A 198 -19.99 1.61 -4.48
C SER A 198 -20.56 0.74 -5.61
N ASP A 199 -21.04 1.33 -6.71
CA ASP A 199 -21.70 0.58 -7.79
C ASP A 199 -20.76 -0.45 -8.47
N TRP A 200 -21.30 -1.59 -8.92
CA TRP A 200 -20.52 -2.64 -9.61
C TRP A 200 -20.94 -2.75 -11.06
N TRP A 201 -19.97 -2.62 -11.96
CA TRP A 201 -20.11 -2.75 -13.41
C TRP A 201 -19.54 -4.10 -13.83
N LEU A 202 -20.43 -5.04 -14.17
CA LEU A 202 -20.08 -6.42 -14.48
C LEU A 202 -20.20 -6.65 -15.98
N TYR A 203 -19.10 -7.02 -16.64
CA TYR A 203 -19.06 -7.30 -18.07
C TYR A 203 -19.13 -8.81 -18.34
N GLU A 204 -19.93 -9.22 -19.31
CA GLU A 204 -20.14 -10.63 -19.62
C GLU A 204 -18.89 -11.25 -20.24
N ARG A 205 -18.49 -12.40 -19.71
CA ARG A 205 -17.41 -13.23 -20.24
C ARG A 205 -17.72 -13.72 -21.65
N GLY A 206 -16.66 -13.91 -22.44
CA GLY A 206 -16.75 -14.35 -23.83
C GLY A 206 -17.11 -13.27 -24.85
N TYR A 207 -17.29 -12.01 -24.41
CA TYR A 207 -17.54 -10.88 -25.30
C TYR A 207 -16.36 -9.92 -25.39
N GLU A 208 -16.30 -9.24 -26.53
CA GLU A 208 -15.39 -8.13 -26.76
C GLU A 208 -16.11 -6.80 -26.61
N TYR A 209 -15.38 -5.82 -26.08
CA TYR A 209 -15.88 -4.49 -25.80
C TYR A 209 -14.92 -3.48 -26.45
N GLU A 210 -15.48 -2.54 -27.22
CA GLU A 210 -14.73 -1.39 -27.77
C GLU A 210 -14.16 -0.47 -26.67
N GLY A 211 -14.61 -0.67 -25.43
CA GLY A 211 -14.35 0.18 -24.29
C GLY A 211 -15.43 1.23 -24.06
N ILE A 212 -15.58 1.66 -22.81
CA ILE A 212 -16.37 2.85 -22.43
C ILE A 212 -15.65 4.06 -23.04
N ALA A 213 -15.92 4.35 -24.30
CA ALA A 213 -15.31 5.46 -25.02
C ALA A 213 -15.67 6.78 -24.33
N GLY A 214 -14.66 7.43 -23.74
CA GLY A 214 -14.70 8.88 -23.58
C GLY A 214 -14.60 9.58 -24.95
N GLN A 215 -14.83 10.90 -25.00
CA GLN A 215 -14.69 11.75 -26.19
C GLN A 215 -13.38 11.57 -26.98
N ASP A 216 -12.32 11.01 -26.37
CA ASP A 216 -10.99 10.80 -26.97
C ASP A 216 -10.69 9.31 -27.30
N GLY A 217 -11.66 8.40 -27.10
CA GLY A 217 -11.54 7.00 -27.48
C GLY A 217 -10.78 6.09 -26.51
N THR A 218 -10.79 6.31 -25.20
CA THR A 218 -10.23 5.39 -24.18
C THR A 218 -11.33 4.67 -23.38
N SER A 219 -11.07 3.48 -22.78
CA SER A 219 -12.07 2.43 -22.49
C SER A 219 -12.67 2.30 -21.08
N LEU A 220 -12.25 3.05 -20.06
CA LEU A 220 -12.95 3.11 -18.76
C LEU A 220 -12.95 4.56 -18.28
N ALA A 221 -14.06 5.27 -18.48
CA ALA A 221 -14.37 6.58 -17.92
C ALA A 221 -13.24 7.64 -18.02
N GLN A 222 -13.31 8.48 -19.06
CA GLN A 222 -12.63 9.78 -19.06
C GLN A 222 -12.88 10.51 -17.73
N SER A 223 -11.83 10.84 -16.98
CA SER A 223 -11.73 12.11 -16.23
C SER A 223 -12.77 12.40 -15.13
N LEU A 224 -13.64 11.45 -14.75
CA LEU A 224 -14.71 11.72 -13.80
C LEU A 224 -14.16 11.51 -12.38
N ASN A 225 -14.45 12.43 -11.45
CA ASN A 225 -14.10 12.29 -10.04
C ASN A 225 -14.93 11.16 -9.39
N ILE A 226 -14.63 9.92 -9.76
CA ILE A 226 -15.34 8.72 -9.31
C ILE A 226 -14.87 8.41 -7.90
N LEU A 227 -15.82 8.26 -6.99
CA LEU A 227 -15.58 8.04 -5.58
C LEU A 227 -16.42 6.86 -5.09
N GLY A 228 -15.76 5.75 -4.74
CA GLY A 228 -16.35 4.67 -3.96
C GLY A 228 -16.89 5.15 -2.62
N GLU A 229 -17.72 4.37 -1.95
CA GLU A 229 -18.32 4.80 -0.68
C GLU A 229 -17.27 4.93 0.44
N SER A 230 -16.31 4.01 0.48
CA SER A 230 -15.15 4.04 1.38
C SER A 230 -14.03 3.14 0.83
N SER A 231 -12.91 3.09 1.52
CA SER A 231 -11.78 2.21 1.19
C SER A 231 -12.15 0.72 1.18
N ILE A 232 -13.08 0.28 2.04
CA ILE A 232 -13.55 -1.12 2.11
C ILE A 232 -14.81 -1.36 1.27
N HIS A 233 -15.42 -0.30 0.73
CA HIS A 233 -16.58 -0.34 -0.17
C HIS A 233 -16.29 0.36 -1.51
N PRO A 234 -15.37 -0.18 -2.31
CA PRO A 234 -14.97 0.43 -3.57
C PRO A 234 -16.04 0.24 -4.66
N ILE A 235 -15.86 0.97 -5.76
CA ILE A 235 -16.51 0.63 -7.04
C ILE A 235 -15.80 -0.58 -7.64
N LEU A 236 -16.56 -1.47 -8.28
CA LEU A 236 -16.01 -2.64 -8.97
C LEU A 236 -16.27 -2.54 -10.47
N HIS A 237 -15.21 -2.71 -11.27
CA HIS A 237 -15.31 -3.14 -12.66
C HIS A 237 -14.89 -4.61 -12.73
N GLY A 238 -15.85 -5.50 -12.98
CA GLY A 238 -15.67 -6.93 -12.85
C GLY A 238 -16.26 -7.72 -14.02
N ALA A 239 -16.20 -9.04 -13.93
CA ALA A 239 -16.77 -9.95 -14.93
C ALA A 239 -17.96 -10.74 -14.38
N TRP A 240 -18.87 -11.18 -15.25
CA TRP A 240 -19.93 -12.16 -14.94
C TRP A 240 -20.10 -13.17 -16.10
N GLY A 241 -20.93 -14.19 -15.91
CA GLY A 241 -21.19 -15.21 -16.94
C GLY A 241 -20.07 -16.25 -17.07
N THR A 242 -19.98 -16.90 -18.23
CA THR A 242 -19.04 -18.00 -18.49
C THR A 242 -18.17 -17.72 -19.71
N GLY A 243 -16.98 -18.30 -19.77
CA GLY A 243 -16.04 -18.15 -20.89
C GLY A 243 -14.83 -17.28 -20.55
N PRO A 244 -14.03 -16.88 -21.56
CA PRO A 244 -12.86 -16.04 -21.39
C PRO A 244 -13.18 -14.71 -20.68
N LYS A 245 -12.17 -14.10 -20.03
CA LYS A 245 -12.31 -12.76 -19.43
C LYS A 245 -12.85 -11.75 -20.48
N PRO A 246 -13.73 -10.81 -20.11
CA PRO A 246 -14.21 -9.76 -21.00
C PRO A 246 -13.03 -9.01 -21.63
N HIS A 247 -12.98 -8.97 -22.97
CA HIS A 247 -11.85 -8.39 -23.69
C HIS A 247 -12.13 -6.96 -24.13
N PHE A 248 -11.40 -6.01 -23.56
CA PHE A 248 -11.41 -4.61 -23.95
C PHE A 248 -10.36 -4.37 -25.03
N ARG A 249 -10.81 -4.01 -26.23
CA ARG A 249 -9.95 -3.75 -27.41
C ARG A 249 -8.97 -2.58 -27.21
N ARG A 250 -9.10 -1.84 -26.11
CA ARG A 250 -8.32 -0.65 -25.77
C ARG A 250 -7.87 -0.71 -24.33
N ALA A 251 -6.72 -0.07 -24.07
CA ALA A 251 -6.15 0.02 -22.74
C ALA A 251 -7.11 0.67 -21.73
N ILE A 252 -7.21 0.06 -20.55
CA ILE A 252 -8.00 0.56 -19.42
C ILE A 252 -7.31 1.80 -18.85
N ALA A 253 -7.89 2.99 -19.01
CA ALA A 253 -7.18 4.24 -18.74
C ALA A 253 -7.92 5.18 -17.78
N PHE A 254 -7.25 5.58 -16.70
CA PHE A 254 -7.55 6.74 -15.87
C PHE A 254 -6.65 7.90 -16.31
N ARG A 255 -7.23 8.94 -16.90
CA ARG A 255 -6.49 10.14 -17.33
C ARG A 255 -6.94 11.36 -16.53
N SER A 256 -5.97 12.22 -16.19
CA SER A 256 -6.12 13.52 -15.53
C SER A 256 -6.52 13.48 -14.04
N ARG A 257 -7.69 12.91 -13.71
CA ARG A 257 -8.31 12.92 -12.38
C ARG A 257 -8.74 11.49 -12.05
N GLY A 258 -7.83 10.70 -11.49
CA GLY A 258 -8.04 9.28 -11.25
C GLY A 258 -9.14 8.99 -10.21
N PRO A 259 -9.66 7.75 -10.18
CA PRO A 259 -10.71 7.35 -9.24
C PRO A 259 -10.19 7.24 -7.81
N GLN A 260 -11.11 7.31 -6.85
CA GLN A 260 -10.90 6.98 -5.44
C GLN A 260 -11.71 5.74 -5.07
N TYR A 261 -11.06 4.73 -4.49
CA TYR A 261 -11.67 3.44 -4.12
C TYR A 261 -12.31 2.72 -5.30
N LEU A 262 -11.47 2.18 -6.18
CA LEU A 262 -11.91 1.43 -7.34
C LEU A 262 -11.09 0.16 -7.50
N ILE A 263 -11.76 -0.93 -7.85
CA ILE A 263 -11.13 -2.20 -8.17
C ILE A 263 -11.52 -2.62 -9.59
N ALA A 264 -10.53 -2.93 -10.41
CA ALA A 264 -10.69 -3.64 -11.67
C ALA A 264 -10.31 -5.11 -11.48
N ARG A 265 -11.20 -6.03 -11.86
CA ARG A 265 -11.02 -7.46 -11.61
C ARG A 265 -11.46 -8.31 -12.79
N ASP A 266 -10.70 -9.36 -13.08
CA ASP A 266 -11.06 -10.40 -14.06
C ASP A 266 -11.26 -9.85 -15.48
N LEU A 267 -10.53 -8.80 -15.86
CA LEU A 267 -10.64 -8.15 -17.17
C LEU A 267 -9.45 -8.49 -18.06
N HIS A 268 -9.66 -8.45 -19.38
CA HIS A 268 -8.59 -8.57 -20.38
C HIS A 268 -8.50 -7.29 -21.21
N SER A 269 -7.30 -6.75 -21.42
CA SER A 269 -7.04 -5.62 -22.33
C SER A 269 -5.62 -5.69 -22.92
N HIS A 270 -5.31 -4.84 -23.90
CA HIS A 270 -3.93 -4.67 -24.38
C HIS A 270 -3.04 -3.85 -23.43
N GLY A 271 -3.59 -3.34 -22.33
CA GLY A 271 -2.89 -2.36 -21.50
C GLY A 271 -3.74 -1.63 -20.48
N SER A 272 -3.08 -0.80 -19.70
CA SER A 272 -3.66 0.11 -18.74
C SER A 272 -2.82 1.37 -18.58
N ILE A 273 -3.51 2.48 -18.30
CA ILE A 273 -2.90 3.77 -18.00
C ILE A 273 -3.57 4.28 -16.75
N MET A 274 -2.98 4.03 -15.59
CA MET A 274 -3.52 4.39 -14.29
C MET A 274 -2.80 5.63 -13.78
N ARG A 275 -3.39 6.80 -14.01
CA ARG A 275 -2.89 8.07 -13.49
C ARG A 275 -3.76 8.61 -12.37
N ASP A 276 -3.13 9.15 -11.34
CA ASP A 276 -3.79 9.95 -10.29
C ASP A 276 -4.84 9.17 -9.47
N GLY A 277 -4.79 7.82 -9.49
CA GLY A 277 -5.69 6.95 -8.75
C GLY A 277 -5.34 6.87 -7.26
N ARG A 278 -6.34 6.67 -6.41
CA ARG A 278 -6.18 6.64 -4.95
C ARG A 278 -6.89 5.44 -4.34
N MET A 279 -6.15 4.59 -3.65
CA MET A 279 -6.68 3.31 -3.14
C MET A 279 -7.39 2.56 -4.28
N VAL A 280 -6.61 2.28 -5.33
CA VAL A 280 -7.06 1.59 -6.53
C VAL A 280 -6.35 0.25 -6.61
N ALA A 281 -7.08 -0.79 -7.00
CA ALA A 281 -6.48 -2.10 -7.22
C ALA A 281 -6.85 -2.68 -8.59
N VAL A 282 -5.91 -3.42 -9.16
CA VAL A 282 -6.13 -4.32 -10.29
C VAL A 282 -5.84 -5.73 -9.78
N GLU A 283 -6.80 -6.64 -9.95
CA GLU A 283 -6.66 -8.02 -9.50
C GLU A 283 -7.09 -9.04 -10.56
N ASN A 284 -6.25 -10.06 -10.81
CA ASN A 284 -6.56 -11.15 -11.75
C ASN A 284 -6.94 -10.66 -13.15
N CYS A 285 -6.29 -9.60 -13.62
CA CYS A 285 -6.44 -9.12 -14.99
C CYS A 285 -5.40 -9.77 -15.92
N GLU A 286 -5.71 -9.75 -17.21
CA GLU A 286 -4.77 -10.13 -18.27
C GLU A 286 -4.51 -8.91 -19.13
N TRP A 287 -3.26 -8.49 -19.21
CA TRP A 287 -2.83 -7.42 -20.08
C TRP A 287 -1.90 -7.99 -21.14
N HIS A 288 -2.51 -8.48 -22.22
CA HIS A 288 -1.86 -9.29 -23.22
C HIS A 288 -1.88 -8.62 -24.59
N GLY A 289 -0.82 -8.91 -25.34
CA GLY A 289 -0.79 -8.74 -26.77
C GLY A 289 0.05 -7.54 -27.22
N PRO A 290 0.37 -7.51 -28.52
CA PRO A 290 1.23 -6.50 -29.07
C PRO A 290 0.50 -5.16 -29.21
N ASP A 291 1.29 -4.11 -29.42
CA ASP A 291 0.93 -2.69 -29.44
C ASP A 291 0.40 -2.13 -28.12
N GLY A 292 0.44 -2.93 -27.05
CA GLY A 292 0.39 -2.45 -25.67
C GLY A 292 1.61 -1.57 -25.37
N GLY A 293 1.36 -0.34 -24.90
CA GLY A 293 2.40 0.45 -24.25
C GLY A 293 2.69 -0.08 -22.84
N ASP A 294 3.66 0.53 -22.15
CA ASP A 294 3.91 0.24 -20.73
C ASP A 294 2.61 0.37 -19.92
N GLN A 295 2.40 -0.52 -18.95
CA GLN A 295 1.36 -0.34 -17.94
C GLN A 295 1.76 0.84 -17.07
N GLU A 296 1.11 1.97 -17.29
CA GLU A 296 1.50 3.19 -16.63
C GLU A 296 0.81 3.30 -15.27
N MET A 297 1.59 3.50 -14.21
CA MET A 297 1.13 3.70 -12.84
C MET A 297 1.67 5.01 -12.27
N THR A 298 1.32 6.13 -12.90
CA THR A 298 1.88 7.46 -12.58
C THR A 298 1.02 8.21 -11.55
N ARG A 299 1.64 8.87 -10.58
CA ARG A 299 0.98 9.74 -9.59
C ARG A 299 -0.09 9.08 -8.71
N ASN A 300 -0.02 7.76 -8.53
CA ASN A 300 -1.01 7.05 -7.74
C ASN A 300 -0.69 7.10 -6.23
N TYR A 301 -1.73 7.01 -5.40
CA TYR A 301 -1.60 6.85 -3.95
C TYR A 301 -2.24 5.55 -3.50
N LEU A 302 -1.46 4.68 -2.83
CA LEU A 302 -1.86 3.36 -2.38
C LEU A 302 -2.49 2.56 -3.55
N CYS A 303 -1.71 2.31 -4.59
CA CYS A 303 -2.17 1.53 -5.74
C CYS A 303 -1.59 0.11 -5.69
N THR A 304 -2.42 -0.87 -6.03
CA THR A 304 -2.06 -2.28 -5.95
C THR A 304 -2.27 -2.97 -7.29
N LEU A 305 -1.22 -3.63 -7.78
CA LEU A 305 -1.30 -4.57 -8.90
C LEU A 305 -1.11 -5.98 -8.34
N LYS A 306 -2.16 -6.78 -8.41
CA LYS A 306 -2.23 -8.10 -7.78
C LYS A 306 -2.60 -9.17 -8.80
N ASP A 307 -1.89 -10.29 -8.78
CA ASP A 307 -2.21 -11.50 -9.54
C ASP A 307 -2.51 -11.23 -11.02
N THR A 308 -1.81 -10.27 -11.62
CA THR A 308 -2.08 -9.81 -12.98
C THR A 308 -1.00 -10.33 -13.92
N ASP A 309 -1.42 -10.79 -15.08
CA ASP A 309 -0.54 -11.23 -16.15
C ASP A 309 -0.26 -10.09 -17.12
N LEU A 310 1.02 -9.84 -17.38
CA LEU A 310 1.52 -8.86 -18.32
C LEU A 310 2.36 -9.60 -19.35
N ALA A 311 1.78 -9.90 -20.50
CA ALA A 311 2.43 -10.76 -21.49
C ALA A 311 2.48 -10.10 -22.86
N PHE A 312 3.65 -10.20 -23.48
CA PHE A 312 3.90 -9.76 -24.86
C PHE A 312 3.71 -8.24 -25.13
N PRO A 313 4.05 -7.31 -24.21
CA PRO A 313 3.97 -5.87 -24.49
C PRO A 313 5.14 -5.43 -25.40
N TRP A 314 4.97 -5.61 -26.71
CA TRP A 314 5.86 -5.12 -27.76
C TRP A 314 5.04 -4.55 -28.91
N ARG A 315 5.66 -3.83 -29.84
CA ARG A 315 5.04 -3.21 -31.01
C ARG A 315 5.05 -4.17 -32.20
N THR A 316 3.96 -4.20 -32.96
CA THR A 316 3.92 -4.84 -34.29
C THR A 316 4.46 -3.91 -35.39
N ALA A 317 4.44 -2.60 -35.16
CA ALA A 317 4.92 -1.59 -36.10
C ALA A 317 5.74 -0.49 -35.42
N HIS A 318 6.76 0.01 -36.12
CA HIS A 318 7.55 1.15 -35.66
C HIS A 318 6.72 2.45 -35.64
N VAL A 319 7.02 3.33 -34.69
CA VAL A 319 6.22 4.53 -34.37
C VAL A 319 6.96 5.85 -34.66
N ASN A 320 8.07 5.83 -35.42
CA ASN A 320 8.87 7.05 -35.64
C ASN A 320 8.13 8.11 -36.47
N GLN A 321 8.31 9.38 -36.09
CA GLN A 321 7.70 10.55 -36.73
C GLN A 321 8.37 10.99 -38.04
N ASP A 322 9.45 10.34 -38.49
CA ASP A 322 10.07 10.60 -39.78
C ASP A 322 9.73 9.48 -40.79
N PRO A 323 8.68 9.67 -41.61
CA PRO A 323 8.22 8.66 -42.56
C PRO A 323 9.18 8.40 -43.74
N ASN A 324 10.30 9.14 -43.87
CA ASN A 324 11.09 9.14 -45.10
C ASN A 324 12.50 8.54 -45.00
N ASN A 325 12.98 8.05 -43.84
CA ASN A 325 14.35 7.49 -43.80
C ASN A 325 14.73 6.55 -42.63
N THR A 326 13.78 5.97 -41.88
CA THR A 326 14.15 5.04 -40.79
C THR A 326 14.15 3.59 -41.29
N THR A 327 15.28 2.90 -41.15
CA THR A 327 15.46 1.48 -41.52
C THR A 327 15.62 0.56 -40.30
N THR A 328 15.63 1.14 -39.09
CA THR A 328 15.81 0.43 -37.83
C THR A 328 14.78 0.84 -36.79
N TRP A 329 14.49 -0.05 -35.84
CA TRP A 329 13.68 0.24 -34.65
C TRP A 329 14.34 1.32 -33.77
N ASP A 330 13.57 2.30 -33.30
CA ASP A 330 14.02 3.26 -32.30
C ASP A 330 13.79 2.73 -30.88
N ALA A 331 14.88 2.56 -30.14
CA ALA A 331 14.86 1.94 -28.81
C ALA A 331 13.95 2.64 -27.79
N SER A 332 13.79 3.97 -27.88
CA SER A 332 13.07 4.78 -26.89
C SER A 332 11.60 4.97 -27.28
N ASN A 333 11.33 5.37 -28.52
CA ASN A 333 9.99 5.64 -29.04
C ASN A 333 9.20 4.35 -29.28
N ASN A 334 9.88 3.24 -29.55
CA ASN A 334 9.23 1.94 -29.76
C ASN A 334 9.22 1.06 -28.51
N ARG A 335 9.59 1.59 -27.34
CA ARG A 335 9.55 0.82 -26.09
C ARG A 335 8.15 0.27 -25.81
N GLY A 336 8.15 -0.93 -25.21
CA GLY A 336 6.99 -1.58 -24.62
C GLY A 336 7.48 -2.40 -23.43
N GLY A 337 6.85 -2.26 -22.28
CA GLY A 337 7.29 -2.84 -21.02
C GLY A 337 6.12 -3.42 -20.25
N GLY A 338 6.43 -4.11 -19.15
CA GLY A 338 5.43 -4.50 -18.16
C GLY A 338 4.92 -3.26 -17.44
N VAL A 339 5.46 -2.93 -16.27
CA VAL A 339 5.03 -1.76 -15.48
C VAL A 339 6.01 -0.60 -15.60
N TYR A 340 5.48 0.60 -15.84
CA TYR A 340 6.18 1.87 -15.62
C TYR A 340 5.47 2.65 -14.52
N SER A 341 6.18 3.01 -13.46
CA SER A 341 5.69 3.85 -12.37
C SER A 341 6.55 5.10 -12.21
N ALA A 342 5.90 6.20 -11.87
CA ALA A 342 6.53 7.46 -11.49
C ALA A 342 5.62 8.28 -10.57
N GLU A 343 6.20 9.01 -9.62
CA GLU A 343 5.47 9.84 -8.65
C GLU A 343 4.39 9.06 -7.85
N ALA A 344 4.49 7.74 -7.73
CA ALA A 344 3.55 6.93 -6.98
C ALA A 344 3.98 6.79 -5.51
N MET A 345 3.02 6.74 -4.58
CA MET A 345 3.28 6.53 -3.16
C MET A 345 2.47 5.33 -2.63
N GLY A 346 3.14 4.38 -1.98
CA GLY A 346 2.52 3.16 -1.44
C GLY A 346 2.18 2.12 -2.49
N LEU A 347 2.96 2.05 -3.58
CA LEU A 347 2.78 1.07 -4.65
C LEU A 347 3.03 -0.36 -4.14
N LEU A 348 2.09 -1.27 -4.41
CA LEU A 348 2.22 -2.69 -4.12
C LEU A 348 2.13 -3.51 -5.41
N LEU A 349 3.19 -4.26 -5.71
CA LEU A 349 3.26 -5.21 -6.81
C LEU A 349 3.31 -6.63 -6.23
N HIS A 350 2.21 -7.37 -6.37
CA HIS A 350 2.01 -8.64 -5.69
C HIS A 350 1.60 -9.76 -6.65
N GLY A 351 2.36 -10.86 -6.72
CA GLY A 351 1.87 -12.05 -7.44
C GLY A 351 1.71 -11.83 -8.95
N ASN A 352 2.44 -10.92 -9.58
CA ASN A 352 2.27 -10.66 -11.01
C ASN A 352 3.24 -11.48 -11.85
N THR A 353 2.76 -11.97 -13.00
CA THR A 353 3.63 -12.59 -14.01
C THR A 353 3.89 -11.58 -15.13
N VAL A 354 5.16 -11.22 -15.34
CA VAL A 354 5.59 -10.33 -16.41
C VAL A 354 6.45 -11.11 -17.38
N TYR A 355 5.91 -11.37 -18.56
CA TYR A 355 6.48 -12.26 -19.55
C TYR A 355 6.78 -11.54 -20.87
N HIS A 356 8.00 -11.73 -21.37
CA HIS A 356 8.38 -11.40 -22.75
C HIS A 356 8.18 -9.91 -23.09
N SER A 357 8.49 -9.01 -22.15
CA SER A 357 8.26 -7.58 -22.36
C SER A 357 9.29 -6.92 -23.28
N GLY A 358 8.81 -6.20 -24.30
CA GLY A 358 9.60 -5.24 -25.06
C GLY A 358 10.45 -5.76 -26.21
N TRP A 359 10.23 -6.99 -26.64
CA TRP A 359 10.88 -7.60 -27.80
C TRP A 359 10.05 -8.77 -28.31
N ALA A 360 10.29 -9.20 -29.55
CA ALA A 360 9.60 -10.34 -30.15
C ALA A 360 10.59 -11.30 -30.83
N ASP A 361 10.21 -12.59 -30.84
CA ASP A 361 10.99 -13.66 -31.46
C ASP A 361 11.36 -13.36 -32.92
N GLY A 362 12.58 -13.72 -33.32
CA GLY A 362 13.06 -13.52 -34.69
C GLY A 362 13.55 -12.10 -34.99
N TYR A 363 13.67 -11.25 -33.97
CA TYR A 363 14.31 -9.94 -34.10
C TYR A 363 15.74 -10.06 -34.67
N ARG A 364 16.22 -8.99 -35.31
CA ARG A 364 17.54 -8.96 -35.92
C ARG A 364 18.54 -8.21 -35.05
N TYR A 365 19.77 -8.71 -34.98
CA TYR A 365 20.87 -8.05 -34.25
C TYR A 365 21.11 -6.61 -34.71
N ASP A 366 20.98 -6.35 -36.01
CA ASP A 366 21.14 -5.02 -36.63
C ASP A 366 19.98 -4.05 -36.35
N MET A 367 18.95 -4.47 -35.62
CA MET A 367 17.73 -3.71 -35.32
C MET A 367 16.91 -3.31 -36.56
N SER A 368 17.11 -3.96 -37.70
CA SER A 368 16.38 -3.69 -38.95
C SER A 368 14.87 -3.86 -38.80
N LEU A 369 14.10 -2.98 -39.45
CA LEU A 369 12.63 -3.08 -39.55
C LEU A 369 12.15 -4.30 -40.36
N GLU A 370 13.05 -5.02 -41.03
CA GLU A 370 12.73 -6.32 -41.66
C GLU A 370 12.47 -7.42 -40.63
N GLY A 371 12.95 -7.25 -39.40
CA GLY A 371 12.63 -8.11 -38.26
C GLY A 371 11.62 -7.45 -37.31
N PRO A 372 10.99 -8.24 -36.42
CA PRO A 372 10.12 -7.70 -35.38
C PRO A 372 10.91 -6.93 -34.31
N GLN A 373 10.21 -6.33 -33.35
CA GLN A 373 10.82 -5.44 -32.35
C GLN A 373 12.00 -6.13 -31.62
N PRO A 374 13.21 -5.55 -31.69
CA PRO A 374 14.36 -6.03 -30.94
C PRO A 374 14.31 -5.57 -29.47
N PRO A 375 15.02 -6.26 -28.56
CA PRO A 375 15.17 -5.82 -27.19
C PRO A 375 15.89 -4.46 -27.11
N SER A 376 15.51 -3.65 -26.14
CA SER A 376 16.06 -2.32 -25.88
C SER A 376 16.26 -2.05 -24.40
N GLN A 377 17.21 -1.16 -24.09
CA GLN A 377 17.51 -0.72 -22.73
C GLN A 377 16.37 0.06 -22.03
N TYR A 378 15.30 0.41 -22.75
CA TYR A 378 14.16 1.18 -22.24
C TYR A 378 12.94 0.32 -21.95
N SER A 379 13.01 -0.98 -22.26
CA SER A 379 11.91 -1.92 -22.11
C SER A 379 12.22 -2.92 -21.00
N HIS A 380 11.37 -2.95 -19.97
CA HIS A 380 11.61 -3.65 -18.71
C HIS A 380 10.40 -4.48 -18.31
N GLY A 381 10.59 -5.44 -17.41
CA GLY A 381 9.48 -6.08 -16.71
C GLY A 381 8.81 -5.06 -15.78
N PHE A 382 9.52 -4.60 -14.76
CA PHE A 382 9.14 -3.45 -13.94
C PHE A 382 10.18 -2.33 -14.06
N TYR A 383 9.71 -1.10 -14.27
CA TYR A 383 10.47 0.13 -14.15
C TYR A 383 9.78 1.06 -13.17
N ILE A 384 10.38 1.19 -11.99
CA ILE A 384 9.88 2.02 -10.89
C ILE A 384 10.84 3.19 -10.74
N ALA A 385 10.35 4.41 -10.95
CA ALA A 385 11.18 5.60 -11.07
C ALA A 385 11.74 6.08 -9.73
N ASP A 386 12.71 6.99 -9.78
CA ASP A 386 13.42 7.51 -8.59
C ASP A 386 12.53 8.38 -7.68
N ASN A 387 11.40 8.85 -8.17
CA ASN A 387 10.44 9.67 -7.43
C ASN A 387 9.22 8.89 -6.89
N ASP A 388 9.21 7.55 -6.99
CA ASP A 388 8.21 6.68 -6.34
C ASP A 388 8.54 6.43 -4.85
N ARG A 389 7.57 6.20 -3.98
CA ARG A 389 7.80 6.00 -2.54
C ARG A 389 7.01 4.86 -1.94
N HIS A 390 7.56 4.27 -0.89
CA HIS A 390 6.98 3.19 -0.09
C HIS A 390 6.59 2.00 -0.98
N LEU A 391 7.50 1.60 -1.86
CA LEU A 391 7.32 0.43 -2.72
C LEU A 391 7.41 -0.86 -1.90
N THR A 392 6.45 -1.75 -2.13
CA THR A 392 6.60 -3.19 -1.82
C THR A 392 6.41 -3.99 -3.12
N ALA A 393 7.36 -4.87 -3.44
CA ALA A 393 7.26 -5.78 -4.59
C ALA A 393 7.52 -7.22 -4.12
N ARG A 394 6.53 -8.09 -4.20
CA ARG A 394 6.66 -9.47 -3.71
C ARG A 394 5.95 -10.54 -4.52
N TYR A 395 6.51 -11.73 -4.49
CA TYR A 395 5.96 -12.93 -5.13
C TYR A 395 5.71 -12.77 -6.64
N ASN A 396 6.42 -11.87 -7.31
CA ASN A 396 6.26 -11.66 -8.75
C ASN A 396 7.19 -12.61 -9.53
N ILE A 397 6.78 -13.02 -10.73
CA ILE A 397 7.60 -13.76 -11.69
C ILE A 397 7.89 -12.83 -12.86
N LEU A 398 9.15 -12.45 -13.03
CA LEU A 398 9.59 -11.60 -14.13
C LEU A 398 10.48 -12.43 -15.03
N THR A 399 10.01 -12.73 -16.23
CA THR A 399 10.70 -13.67 -17.11
C THR A 399 10.78 -13.27 -18.57
N GLU A 400 11.92 -13.58 -19.18
CA GLU A 400 12.20 -13.35 -20.60
C GLU A 400 12.03 -11.88 -21.03
N ASN A 401 12.19 -10.91 -20.12
CA ASN A 401 12.05 -9.49 -20.46
C ASN A 401 13.28 -8.94 -21.19
N SER A 402 13.06 -7.90 -22.00
CA SER A 402 14.05 -7.27 -22.88
C SER A 402 15.35 -6.85 -22.17
N SER A 403 15.25 -6.00 -21.15
CA SER A 403 16.41 -5.45 -20.42
C SER A 403 16.44 -5.91 -18.97
N PHE A 404 15.72 -5.21 -18.09
CA PHE A 404 15.63 -5.56 -16.67
C PHE A 404 14.40 -6.42 -16.43
N GLY A 405 14.51 -7.43 -15.55
CA GLY A 405 13.35 -7.99 -14.87
C GLY A 405 12.71 -6.91 -14.02
N GLY A 406 13.38 -6.49 -12.94
CA GLY A 406 12.98 -5.35 -12.12
C GLY A 406 14.01 -4.22 -12.08
N MET A 407 13.56 -2.98 -12.25
CA MET A 407 14.35 -1.77 -12.03
C MET A 407 13.68 -0.90 -10.96
N TYR A 408 14.24 -0.90 -9.75
CA TYR A 408 13.73 -0.20 -8.58
C TYR A 408 14.60 1.03 -8.29
N ARG A 409 14.30 2.15 -8.93
CA ARG A 409 15.13 3.34 -8.75
C ARG A 409 14.89 4.01 -7.41
N CYS A 410 13.67 3.98 -6.88
CA CYS A 410 13.35 4.56 -5.57
C CYS A 410 13.84 3.76 -4.36
N GLY A 411 14.24 2.50 -4.54
CA GLY A 411 14.41 1.53 -3.47
C GLY A 411 13.08 0.89 -3.03
N GLY A 412 13.08 0.15 -1.92
CA GLY A 412 11.85 -0.41 -1.34
C GLY A 412 12.00 -1.76 -0.66
N PHE A 413 10.87 -2.37 -0.29
CA PHE A 413 10.82 -3.73 0.25
C PHE A 413 10.53 -4.73 -0.88
N VAL A 414 11.57 -5.41 -1.35
CA VAL A 414 11.53 -6.30 -2.52
C VAL A 414 11.83 -7.71 -2.07
N HIS A 415 10.83 -8.60 -2.06
CA HIS A 415 11.03 -9.92 -1.47
C HIS A 415 10.32 -11.07 -2.17
N ASP A 416 10.93 -12.26 -2.14
CA ASP A 416 10.38 -13.49 -2.70
C ASP A 416 9.97 -13.39 -4.20
N ASN A 417 10.65 -12.53 -4.98
CA ASN A 417 10.42 -12.45 -6.43
C ASN A 417 11.33 -13.42 -7.20
N LEU A 418 10.84 -13.91 -8.33
CA LEU A 418 11.60 -14.72 -9.29
C LEU A 418 11.98 -13.90 -10.51
N TYR A 419 13.26 -14.00 -10.90
CA TYR A 419 13.81 -13.39 -12.09
C TYR A 419 14.41 -14.47 -12.98
N ILE A 420 13.73 -14.80 -14.08
CA ILE A 420 14.10 -15.96 -14.91
C ILE A 420 14.39 -15.50 -16.34
N ASP A 421 15.60 -15.73 -16.83
CA ASP A 421 15.96 -15.45 -18.22
C ASP A 421 15.75 -13.98 -18.66
N ASN A 422 16.07 -13.03 -17.78
CA ASN A 422 16.14 -11.61 -18.12
C ASN A 422 17.58 -11.24 -18.51
N ASN A 423 17.76 -10.17 -19.30
CA ASN A 423 19.11 -9.68 -19.61
C ASN A 423 19.83 -9.24 -18.34
N ILE A 424 19.11 -8.55 -17.46
CA ILE A 424 19.50 -8.29 -16.08
C ILE A 424 18.31 -8.61 -15.17
N PRO A 425 18.46 -9.53 -14.20
CA PRO A 425 17.41 -9.87 -13.26
C PRO A 425 16.84 -8.66 -12.50
N CYS A 426 17.68 -7.94 -11.76
CA CYS A 426 17.23 -6.85 -10.89
C CYS A 426 18.28 -5.73 -10.80
N THR A 427 17.82 -4.48 -10.76
CA THR A 427 18.62 -3.31 -10.41
C THR A 427 17.90 -2.49 -9.36
N ASP A 428 18.60 -2.14 -8.28
CA ASP A 428 18.15 -1.17 -7.29
C ASP A 428 19.20 -0.05 -7.18
N LEU A 429 18.77 1.17 -7.49
CA LEU A 429 19.64 2.33 -7.45
C LEU A 429 19.61 3.08 -6.12
N GLY A 430 18.66 2.75 -5.23
CA GLY A 430 18.38 3.48 -4.00
C GLY A 430 18.40 4.99 -4.23
N SER A 431 17.92 5.39 -5.40
CA SER A 431 17.63 6.73 -5.86
C SER A 431 18.79 7.68 -6.15
N ASP A 432 20.04 7.21 -6.25
CA ASP A 432 21.07 8.01 -6.97
C ASP A 432 20.95 7.78 -8.48
N TYR A 433 20.47 8.80 -9.19
CA TYR A 433 20.36 8.76 -10.64
C TYR A 433 20.82 10.07 -11.28
N LYS A 434 21.71 10.00 -12.28
CA LYS A 434 22.21 11.15 -13.05
C LYS A 434 22.76 12.29 -12.17
N GLY A 435 23.34 11.97 -11.01
CA GLY A 435 23.89 12.97 -10.10
C GLY A 435 22.84 13.72 -9.27
N ARG A 436 21.59 13.24 -9.22
CA ARG A 436 20.55 13.75 -8.32
C ARG A 436 20.84 13.48 -6.83
N GLY A 437 21.84 12.63 -6.52
CA GLY A 437 22.17 12.20 -5.17
C GLY A 437 21.22 11.13 -4.67
N PHE A 438 21.47 10.59 -3.48
CA PHE A 438 20.72 9.47 -2.87
C PHE A 438 19.33 9.89 -2.40
N ILE A 439 18.43 10.14 -3.35
CA ILE A 439 17.18 10.84 -3.09
C ILE A 439 16.01 9.93 -2.70
N GLY A 440 16.19 8.67 -2.30
CA GLY A 440 15.07 7.72 -2.12
C GLY A 440 15.20 6.92 -0.83
N GLN A 441 14.67 5.69 -0.81
CA GLN A 441 14.44 4.93 0.42
C GLN A 441 15.55 3.94 0.74
N TYR A 442 15.65 3.55 2.01
CA TYR A 442 16.37 2.34 2.37
C TYR A 442 15.66 1.12 1.77
N SER A 443 16.45 0.22 1.17
CA SER A 443 15.93 -1.00 0.54
C SER A 443 16.28 -2.26 1.31
N LEU A 444 15.34 -3.20 1.29
CA LEU A 444 15.52 -4.57 1.75
C LEU A 444 15.17 -5.51 0.60
N HIS A 445 16.17 -6.28 0.16
CA HIS A 445 16.01 -7.38 -0.79
C HIS A 445 16.05 -8.69 -0.03
N LEU A 446 14.90 -9.35 0.13
CA LEU A 446 14.75 -10.53 0.97
C LEU A 446 14.33 -11.75 0.13
N ASP A 447 15.18 -12.77 0.08
CA ASP A 447 14.92 -14.07 -0.54
C ASP A 447 14.45 -14.01 -2.01
N ASN A 448 14.98 -13.09 -2.80
CA ASN A 448 14.73 -13.08 -4.24
C ASN A 448 15.62 -14.12 -4.95
N LEU A 449 15.11 -14.69 -6.04
CA LEU A 449 15.83 -15.67 -6.86
C LEU A 449 16.09 -15.11 -8.28
N ALA A 450 17.32 -15.22 -8.75
CA ALA A 450 17.69 -15.04 -10.14
C ALA A 450 18.30 -16.31 -10.73
N THR A 451 17.80 -16.74 -11.89
CA THR A 451 18.32 -17.91 -12.60
C THR A 451 18.12 -17.83 -14.11
N SER A 452 19.09 -18.32 -14.88
CA SER A 452 19.25 -18.09 -16.32
C SER A 452 19.37 -16.61 -16.71
N SER A 453 20.37 -16.28 -17.52
CA SER A 453 20.41 -14.99 -18.22
C SER A 453 19.85 -15.14 -19.63
N ALA A 454 19.03 -14.16 -20.03
CA ALA A 454 18.50 -14.04 -21.39
C ALA A 454 19.55 -14.08 -22.49
N TYR A 455 20.69 -13.41 -22.26
CA TYR A 455 21.73 -13.17 -23.26
C TYR A 455 21.24 -12.58 -24.60
N LYS A 456 20.16 -11.79 -24.57
CA LYS A 456 19.53 -11.18 -25.76
C LYS A 456 20.40 -10.01 -26.24
N ARG A 457 20.92 -10.07 -27.48
CA ARG A 457 21.88 -9.09 -28.03
C ARG A 457 21.37 -8.31 -29.25
N VAL A 458 21.72 -7.02 -29.31
CA VAL A 458 21.49 -6.09 -30.44
C VAL A 458 22.69 -5.17 -30.65
N ALA A 459 22.82 -4.60 -31.85
CA ALA A 459 23.97 -3.81 -32.29
C ALA A 459 24.12 -2.46 -31.57
N ALA A 460 23.03 -1.89 -31.05
CA ALA A 460 23.04 -0.63 -30.33
C ALA A 460 21.93 -0.58 -29.26
N LYS A 461 22.10 0.27 -28.23
CA LYS A 461 21.07 0.55 -27.21
C LYS A 461 20.49 -0.68 -26.50
N ILE A 462 21.24 -1.78 -26.47
CA ILE A 462 20.94 -3.00 -25.70
C ILE A 462 20.82 -2.72 -24.20
N GLY A 463 21.59 -1.75 -23.70
CA GLY A 463 21.77 -1.52 -22.27
C GLY A 463 22.88 -2.42 -21.77
N ALA A 464 22.61 -3.15 -20.68
CA ALA A 464 23.52 -4.16 -20.17
C ALA A 464 22.84 -5.53 -20.23
N TYR A 465 23.65 -6.57 -20.42
CA TYR A 465 23.22 -7.96 -20.59
C TYR A 465 24.09 -8.84 -19.71
N ASN A 466 23.53 -9.96 -19.23
CA ASN A 466 24.14 -11.03 -18.43
C ASN A 466 24.74 -10.65 -17.06
N TRP A 467 24.40 -9.48 -16.53
CA TRP A 467 24.65 -9.16 -15.11
C TRP A 467 23.60 -9.84 -14.24
N GLY A 468 23.95 -10.21 -13.02
CA GLY A 468 22.98 -10.65 -12.01
C GLY A 468 22.32 -9.44 -11.37
N PHE A 469 22.39 -9.31 -10.04
CA PHE A 469 21.85 -8.14 -9.37
C PHE A 469 22.80 -6.94 -9.42
N ARG A 470 22.25 -5.75 -9.68
CA ARG A 470 22.98 -4.48 -9.64
C ARG A 470 22.45 -3.63 -8.49
N PHE A 471 23.31 -3.29 -7.55
CA PHE A 471 22.96 -2.49 -6.36
C PHE A 471 23.84 -1.25 -6.28
N GLU A 472 23.22 -0.07 -6.33
CA GLU A 472 23.90 1.23 -6.19
C GLU A 472 23.43 2.04 -4.98
N GLY A 473 22.25 1.73 -4.45
CA GLY A 473 21.74 2.42 -3.27
C GLY A 473 22.63 2.23 -2.06
N LYS A 474 22.73 3.27 -1.23
CA LYS A 474 23.45 3.20 0.04
C LYS A 474 22.67 2.41 1.08
N GLN A 475 23.42 1.68 1.91
CA GLN A 475 22.93 0.95 3.06
C GLN A 475 21.87 -0.11 2.72
N ILE A 476 21.82 -0.60 1.48
CA ILE A 476 20.90 -1.68 1.11
C ILE A 476 21.21 -2.93 1.97
N SER A 477 20.15 -3.59 2.44
CA SER A 477 20.20 -4.89 3.08
C SER A 477 19.75 -5.98 2.12
N ARG A 478 20.52 -7.06 2.05
CA ARG A 478 20.28 -8.22 1.17
C ARG A 478 20.34 -9.48 2.01
N VAL A 479 19.21 -10.15 2.15
CA VAL A 479 19.06 -11.29 3.06
C VAL A 479 18.48 -12.47 2.29
N GLY A 480 19.18 -13.60 2.24
CA GLY A 480 18.73 -14.87 1.67
C GLY A 480 18.53 -14.91 0.14
N ASN A 481 19.02 -13.92 -0.60
CA ASN A 481 18.90 -13.92 -2.07
C ASN A 481 19.78 -14.99 -2.72
N ILE A 482 19.33 -15.55 -3.84
CA ILE A 482 20.09 -16.54 -4.64
C ILE A 482 20.21 -16.04 -6.08
N ILE A 483 21.44 -16.04 -6.61
CA ILE A 483 21.75 -15.73 -8.00
C ILE A 483 22.57 -16.89 -8.55
N CYS A 484 21.97 -17.67 -9.44
CA CYS A 484 22.61 -18.91 -9.88
C CYS A 484 22.39 -19.24 -11.35
N HIS A 485 23.34 -19.99 -11.92
CA HIS A 485 23.22 -20.59 -13.24
C HIS A 485 22.89 -19.56 -14.33
N LEU A 486 23.89 -18.79 -14.76
CA LEU A 486 23.73 -17.88 -15.93
C LEU A 486 23.29 -18.67 -17.18
N SER A 487 23.79 -19.90 -17.32
CA SER A 487 23.35 -20.93 -18.25
C SER A 487 23.03 -22.22 -17.49
N ASP A 488 22.21 -23.09 -18.09
CA ASP A 488 21.96 -24.43 -17.54
C ASP A 488 23.26 -25.24 -17.50
N PRO A 489 23.76 -25.63 -16.31
CA PRO A 489 24.97 -26.44 -16.21
C PRO A 489 24.86 -27.83 -16.86
N ASN A 490 23.65 -28.30 -17.15
CA ASN A 490 23.38 -29.60 -17.77
C ASN A 490 23.14 -29.52 -19.29
N ASP A 491 23.15 -28.32 -19.88
CA ASP A 491 22.99 -28.10 -21.32
C ASP A 491 24.24 -27.47 -21.95
N PRO A 492 25.11 -28.26 -22.62
CA PRO A 492 26.27 -27.74 -23.33
C PRO A 492 25.93 -26.71 -24.41
N ALA A 493 24.74 -26.76 -25.01
CA ALA A 493 24.33 -25.79 -26.02
C ALA A 493 23.99 -24.43 -25.39
N ASP A 494 23.30 -24.41 -24.26
CA ASP A 494 23.02 -23.16 -23.51
C ASP A 494 24.31 -22.53 -22.99
N ILE A 495 25.24 -23.34 -22.49
CA ILE A 495 26.57 -22.86 -22.08
C ILE A 495 27.33 -22.23 -23.25
N ALA A 496 27.29 -22.86 -24.43
CA ALA A 496 27.95 -22.34 -25.63
C ALA A 496 27.28 -21.05 -26.15
N ALA A 497 25.97 -20.92 -25.99
CA ALA A 497 25.20 -19.72 -26.38
C ALA A 497 25.47 -18.51 -25.46
N LYS A 498 25.91 -18.75 -24.22
CA LYS A 498 26.16 -17.72 -23.19
C LYS A 498 27.62 -17.70 -22.72
N PRO A 499 28.59 -17.42 -23.62
CA PRO A 499 30.01 -17.65 -23.35
C PRO A 499 30.67 -16.61 -22.42
N GLU A 500 30.14 -15.38 -22.33
CA GLU A 500 30.72 -14.33 -21.49
C GLU A 500 30.11 -14.40 -20.08
N LYS A 501 30.99 -14.42 -19.08
CA LYS A 501 30.62 -14.28 -17.66
C LYS A 501 30.97 -12.89 -17.19
N ASN A 502 29.97 -12.13 -16.74
CA ASN A 502 30.17 -10.84 -16.09
C ASN A 502 30.05 -10.99 -14.56
N TYR A 503 29.26 -10.15 -13.90
CA TYR A 503 29.11 -10.08 -12.45
C TYR A 503 27.78 -10.72 -12.03
N GLY A 504 27.77 -11.65 -11.07
CA GLY A 504 26.52 -12.08 -10.43
C GLY A 504 25.97 -11.04 -9.46
N VAL A 505 26.83 -10.28 -8.78
CA VAL A 505 26.44 -9.01 -8.17
C VAL A 505 27.40 -7.90 -8.56
N LEU A 506 26.86 -6.80 -9.07
CA LEU A 506 27.60 -5.61 -9.49
C LEU A 506 27.44 -4.46 -8.48
N TYR A 507 28.57 -3.87 -8.09
CA TYR A 507 28.69 -2.73 -7.17
C TYR A 507 29.40 -1.54 -7.83
N PRO A 508 28.71 -0.74 -8.64
CA PRO A 508 29.33 0.43 -9.26
C PRO A 508 29.77 1.43 -8.18
N GLY A 509 31.08 1.62 -8.03
CA GLY A 509 31.65 2.56 -7.06
C GLY A 509 31.72 2.08 -5.61
N GLU A 510 31.47 0.80 -5.33
CA GLU A 510 31.53 0.19 -3.98
C GLU A 510 30.74 0.98 -2.91
N PRO A 511 29.42 1.19 -3.09
CA PRO A 511 28.61 1.91 -2.10
C PRO A 511 28.59 1.17 -0.76
N GLU A 512 28.57 1.91 0.36
CA GLU A 512 28.50 1.30 1.70
C GLU A 512 27.19 0.51 1.85
N HIS A 513 27.27 -0.81 2.03
CA HIS A 513 26.12 -1.70 2.24
C HIS A 513 25.89 -1.95 3.74
N TYR A 514 24.65 -2.25 4.12
CA TYR A 514 24.34 -2.56 5.52
C TYR A 514 24.53 -4.05 5.84
N TYR A 515 24.00 -4.94 4.99
CA TYR A 515 24.09 -6.39 5.15
C TYR A 515 24.00 -7.11 3.79
N ASP A 516 24.71 -8.23 3.64
CA ASP A 516 24.69 -9.08 2.44
C ASP A 516 25.12 -10.52 2.74
N ASP A 517 24.21 -11.46 2.54
CA ASP A 517 24.47 -12.91 2.54
C ASP A 517 24.07 -13.58 1.21
N THR A 518 23.92 -12.79 0.13
CA THR A 518 23.48 -13.26 -1.19
C THR A 518 24.36 -14.42 -1.68
N ILE A 519 23.75 -15.52 -2.09
CA ILE A 519 24.48 -16.65 -2.68
C ILE A 519 24.66 -16.40 -4.19
N GLU A 520 25.91 -16.47 -4.66
CA GLU A 520 26.25 -16.42 -6.09
C GLU A 520 26.86 -17.77 -6.50
N TYR A 521 26.26 -18.45 -7.48
CA TYR A 521 26.77 -19.73 -7.97
C TYR A 521 26.68 -19.86 -9.50
N ARG A 522 27.82 -19.99 -10.18
CA ARG A 522 27.90 -20.14 -11.65
C ARG A 522 27.16 -19.05 -12.45
N TRP A 523 27.11 -17.83 -11.91
CA TRP A 523 26.64 -16.67 -12.66
C TRP A 523 27.81 -15.84 -13.19
N GLY A 524 28.60 -15.26 -12.28
CA GLY A 524 29.78 -14.48 -12.63
C GLY A 524 31.08 -15.27 -12.64
N VAL A 525 32.19 -14.54 -12.56
CA VAL A 525 33.55 -15.10 -12.48
C VAL A 525 33.79 -15.83 -11.15
N ASN A 526 33.15 -15.40 -10.07
CA ASN A 526 33.35 -15.91 -8.72
C ASN A 526 32.04 -16.47 -8.16
N ASN A 527 32.14 -17.53 -7.35
CA ASN A 527 31.04 -17.95 -6.48
C ASN A 527 31.18 -17.23 -5.13
N ARG A 528 30.06 -17.02 -4.42
CA ARG A 528 30.00 -16.33 -3.11
C ARG A 528 29.02 -17.03 -2.18
N ASN A 529 29.37 -17.10 -0.89
CA ASN A 529 28.53 -17.67 0.17
C ASN A 529 28.11 -19.14 -0.09
N ILE A 530 29.02 -19.93 -0.67
CA ILE A 530 28.82 -21.35 -0.98
C ILE A 530 29.62 -22.31 -0.10
N GLU A 531 30.30 -21.80 0.93
CA GLU A 531 31.14 -22.58 1.82
C GLU A 531 30.34 -23.72 2.48
N GLY A 532 30.84 -24.95 2.36
CA GLY A 532 30.20 -26.14 2.93
C GLY A 532 28.99 -26.68 2.17
N LYS A 533 28.64 -26.13 1.00
CA LYS A 533 27.55 -26.63 0.15
C LYS A 533 28.04 -27.67 -0.86
N ASP A 534 27.20 -28.65 -1.19
CA ASP A 534 27.51 -29.68 -2.20
C ASP A 534 27.27 -29.14 -3.61
N THR A 535 28.35 -28.88 -4.34
CA THR A 535 28.28 -28.34 -5.71
C THR A 535 27.57 -29.27 -6.70
N ALA A 536 27.55 -30.58 -6.46
CA ALA A 536 26.80 -31.50 -7.33
C ALA A 536 25.29 -31.32 -7.16
N VAL A 537 24.82 -31.04 -5.93
CA VAL A 537 23.42 -30.70 -5.67
C VAL A 537 23.09 -29.32 -6.24
N LEU A 538 23.98 -28.33 -6.08
CA LEU A 538 23.80 -27.01 -6.66
C LEU A 538 23.63 -27.10 -8.19
N ASP A 539 24.49 -27.85 -8.87
CA ASP A 539 24.44 -28.07 -10.33
C ASP A 539 23.15 -28.75 -10.82
N GLN A 540 22.47 -29.50 -9.95
CA GLN A 540 21.18 -30.13 -10.27
C GLN A 540 19.98 -29.25 -9.89
N THR A 541 20.19 -28.18 -9.12
CA THR A 541 19.12 -27.28 -8.68
C THR A 541 18.91 -26.17 -9.71
N THR A 542 18.33 -26.51 -10.86
CA THR A 542 18.09 -25.59 -11.99
C THR A 542 16.60 -25.37 -12.23
N ILE A 543 16.25 -24.24 -12.86
CA ILE A 543 14.85 -23.96 -13.24
C ILE A 543 14.36 -24.93 -14.30
N GLN A 544 15.25 -25.41 -15.17
CA GLN A 544 14.96 -26.44 -16.16
C GLN A 544 14.61 -27.77 -15.47
N ASN A 545 15.37 -28.20 -14.47
CA ASN A 545 15.05 -29.43 -13.74
C ASN A 545 13.72 -29.31 -12.98
N TYR A 546 13.44 -28.15 -12.36
CA TYR A 546 12.13 -27.87 -11.76
C TYR A 546 11.01 -27.93 -12.82
N ALA A 547 11.19 -27.26 -13.96
CA ALA A 547 10.20 -27.24 -15.03
C ALA A 547 9.98 -28.62 -15.66
N ARG A 548 11.00 -29.47 -15.74
CA ARG A 548 10.86 -30.87 -16.22
C ARG A 548 9.87 -31.62 -15.34
N ASP A 549 10.06 -31.52 -14.04
CA ASP A 549 9.30 -32.29 -13.07
C ASP A 549 7.87 -31.75 -12.96
N GLU A 550 7.70 -30.42 -12.99
CA GLU A 550 6.40 -29.75 -12.92
C GLU A 550 5.56 -29.93 -14.21
N LEU A 551 6.19 -29.83 -15.38
CA LEU A 551 5.49 -29.92 -16.68
C LEU A 551 5.43 -31.35 -17.23
N GLY A 552 6.23 -32.27 -16.71
CA GLY A 552 6.39 -33.62 -17.26
C GLY A 552 7.04 -33.65 -18.65
N LEU A 553 7.82 -32.61 -19.02
CA LEU A 553 8.47 -32.46 -20.33
C LEU A 553 9.96 -32.79 -20.28
N ASN A 554 10.49 -33.47 -21.30
CA ASN A 554 11.91 -33.81 -21.38
C ASN A 554 12.47 -33.67 -22.83
N PRO A 555 13.27 -32.63 -23.13
CA PRO A 555 13.68 -31.53 -22.25
C PRO A 555 12.56 -30.48 -22.09
N PRO A 556 12.43 -29.83 -20.91
CA PRO A 556 11.61 -28.64 -20.77
C PRO A 556 12.36 -27.39 -21.26
N THR A 557 11.62 -26.37 -21.68
CA THR A 557 12.18 -25.05 -21.99
C THR A 557 11.73 -24.00 -20.97
N ILE A 558 12.53 -22.95 -20.77
CA ILE A 558 12.12 -21.79 -19.96
C ILE A 558 10.83 -21.20 -20.51
N ARG A 559 10.70 -21.12 -21.84
CA ARG A 559 9.49 -20.64 -22.52
C ARG A 559 8.23 -21.41 -22.11
N GLU A 560 8.28 -22.73 -22.08
CA GLU A 560 7.14 -23.56 -21.66
C GLU A 560 6.78 -23.31 -20.19
N PHE A 561 7.78 -23.12 -19.32
CA PHE A 561 7.55 -22.74 -17.94
C PHE A 561 6.95 -21.33 -17.80
N SER A 562 7.45 -20.34 -18.55
CA SER A 562 6.90 -18.98 -18.57
C SER A 562 5.45 -18.95 -19.00
N LEU A 563 5.09 -19.73 -20.04
CA LEU A 563 3.71 -19.89 -20.50
C LEU A 563 2.85 -20.65 -19.49
N TYR A 564 3.42 -21.59 -18.74
CA TYR A 564 2.74 -22.26 -17.63
C TYR A 564 2.38 -21.29 -16.51
N CYS A 565 3.22 -20.31 -16.20
CA CYS A 565 2.91 -19.33 -15.15
C CYS A 565 1.66 -18.48 -15.45
N LEU A 566 1.40 -18.16 -16.74
CA LEU A 566 0.26 -17.33 -17.13
C LEU A 566 -1.08 -17.98 -16.75
N GLY A 567 -1.99 -17.17 -16.20
CA GLY A 567 -3.33 -17.56 -15.78
C GLY A 567 -3.39 -18.42 -14.52
N ARG A 568 -2.27 -18.58 -13.80
CA ARG A 568 -2.17 -19.38 -12.56
C ARG A 568 -1.86 -18.52 -11.35
N ASP A 569 -1.88 -19.14 -10.17
CA ASP A 569 -1.47 -18.52 -8.92
C ASP A 569 0.05 -18.30 -8.92
N THR A 570 0.46 -17.12 -9.38
CA THR A 570 1.86 -16.69 -9.42
C THR A 570 2.51 -16.73 -8.03
N GLN A 571 1.78 -16.39 -6.96
CA GLN A 571 2.35 -16.41 -5.62
C GLN A 571 2.73 -17.83 -5.22
N ALA A 572 1.82 -18.78 -5.42
CA ALA A 572 2.08 -20.19 -5.11
C ALA A 572 3.28 -20.73 -5.90
N ILE A 573 3.36 -20.42 -7.21
CA ILE A 573 4.49 -20.81 -8.07
C ILE A 573 5.79 -20.16 -7.57
N ALA A 574 5.77 -18.86 -7.28
CA ALA A 574 6.94 -18.13 -6.78
C ALA A 574 7.48 -18.76 -5.49
N GLN A 575 6.59 -19.08 -4.54
CA GLN A 575 6.94 -19.71 -3.28
C GLN A 575 7.50 -21.12 -3.46
N ASP A 576 6.94 -21.93 -4.37
CA ASP A 576 7.39 -23.31 -4.59
C ASP A 576 8.76 -23.39 -5.29
N VAL A 577 8.97 -22.58 -6.33
CA VAL A 577 10.30 -22.48 -6.97
C VAL A 577 11.33 -21.99 -5.95
N ASN A 578 11.01 -20.95 -5.18
CA ASN A 578 11.95 -20.41 -4.19
C ASN A 578 12.27 -21.44 -3.09
N ARG A 579 11.28 -22.24 -2.67
CA ARG A 579 11.47 -23.40 -1.78
C ARG A 579 12.41 -24.44 -2.40
N TYR A 580 12.18 -24.85 -3.64
CA TYR A 580 13.03 -25.80 -4.37
C TYR A 580 14.50 -25.33 -4.41
N PHE A 581 14.73 -24.09 -4.79
CA PHE A 581 16.08 -23.52 -4.81
C PHE A 581 16.70 -23.43 -3.42
N LYS A 582 15.98 -22.91 -2.42
CA LYS A 582 16.53 -22.85 -1.05
C LYS A 582 16.86 -24.22 -0.47
N GLN A 583 16.09 -25.25 -0.81
CA GLN A 583 16.38 -26.63 -0.38
C GLN A 583 17.66 -27.15 -1.03
N GLY A 584 17.79 -27.03 -2.36
CA GLY A 584 18.99 -27.43 -3.08
C GLY A 584 20.24 -26.66 -2.65
N PHE A 585 20.08 -25.38 -2.31
CA PHE A 585 21.16 -24.53 -1.80
C PHE A 585 21.41 -24.67 -0.29
N GLY A 586 20.67 -25.53 0.42
CA GLY A 586 20.87 -25.81 1.84
C GLY A 586 20.64 -24.59 2.75
N VAL A 587 19.75 -23.68 2.37
CA VAL A 587 19.36 -22.49 3.17
C VAL A 587 17.87 -22.47 3.51
N TYR A 588 17.14 -23.51 3.10
CA TYR A 588 15.74 -23.66 3.44
C TYR A 588 15.56 -23.92 4.94
N ALA A 589 14.89 -22.99 5.61
CA ALA A 589 14.30 -23.24 6.92
C ALA A 589 12.90 -23.82 6.72
N ALA A 590 12.68 -25.04 7.20
CA ALA A 590 11.36 -25.65 7.15
C ALA A 590 10.37 -24.79 7.97
N PRO A 591 9.16 -24.51 7.43
CA PRO A 591 8.10 -23.87 8.17
C PRO A 591 7.80 -24.65 9.45
N ARG A 592 7.27 -23.95 10.44
CA ARG A 592 6.70 -24.60 11.62
C ARG A 592 5.57 -25.54 11.19
N SER A 593 5.29 -26.55 12.02
CA SER A 593 4.21 -27.52 11.81
C SER A 593 3.02 -27.35 12.78
N ALA A 594 3.09 -26.37 13.68
CA ALA A 594 2.05 -26.11 14.68
C ALA A 594 2.11 -24.65 15.19
N SER A 595 1.01 -24.23 15.83
CA SER A 595 0.91 -22.95 16.54
C SER A 595 1.95 -22.82 17.64
N ALA A 596 2.46 -21.61 17.84
CA ALA A 596 3.45 -21.30 18.87
C ALA A 596 3.16 -19.94 19.55
N SER A 597 3.91 -19.68 20.62
CA SER A 597 4.07 -18.32 21.14
C SER A 597 5.18 -17.63 20.36
N VAL A 598 4.86 -16.54 19.67
CA VAL A 598 5.79 -15.83 18.80
C VAL A 598 5.99 -14.41 19.31
N THR A 599 7.22 -13.91 19.30
CA THR A 599 7.52 -12.56 19.77
C THR A 599 8.01 -11.67 18.63
N PHE A 600 7.51 -10.43 18.56
CA PHE A 600 7.99 -9.42 17.65
C PHE A 600 9.36 -8.91 18.11
N ARG A 601 10.37 -9.08 17.26
CA ARG A 601 11.76 -8.68 17.50
C ARG A 601 12.24 -7.86 16.31
N PRO A 602 12.22 -6.52 16.40
CA PRO A 602 12.72 -5.66 15.34
C PRO A 602 14.13 -6.07 14.90
N ASP A 603 14.32 -6.28 13.59
CA ASP A 603 15.60 -6.66 12.99
C ASP A 603 16.26 -5.47 12.29
N ASP A 604 17.50 -5.16 12.66
CA ASP A 604 18.19 -3.96 12.18
C ASP A 604 18.64 -4.05 10.72
N ARG A 605 18.56 -5.23 10.11
CA ARG A 605 18.70 -5.41 8.66
C ARG A 605 17.48 -4.89 7.89
N GLY A 606 16.32 -4.73 8.54
CA GLY A 606 15.10 -4.22 7.93
C GLY A 606 14.56 -2.97 8.63
N GLU A 607 13.27 -2.74 8.45
CA GLU A 607 12.54 -1.58 8.98
C GLU A 607 12.14 -1.72 10.46
N GLY A 608 11.98 -2.96 10.96
CA GLY A 608 11.79 -3.20 12.39
C GLY A 608 10.40 -2.94 12.95
N PHE A 609 9.39 -2.69 12.12
CA PHE A 609 8.02 -2.39 12.59
C PHE A 609 6.90 -3.11 11.83
N ARG A 610 7.18 -3.79 10.71
CA ARG A 610 6.13 -4.42 9.91
C ARG A 610 5.85 -5.85 10.33
N TRP A 611 4.58 -6.19 10.47
CA TRP A 611 4.11 -7.56 10.73
C TRP A 611 4.41 -8.48 9.54
N ASP A 612 4.28 -7.99 8.31
CA ASP A 612 4.48 -8.77 7.08
C ASP A 612 5.96 -8.96 6.69
N ASN A 613 6.90 -8.48 7.51
CA ASN A 613 8.33 -8.80 7.37
C ASN A 613 8.73 -9.92 8.35
N ARG A 614 9.00 -11.11 7.81
CA ARG A 614 9.40 -12.30 8.59
C ARG A 614 10.69 -12.11 9.41
N LEU A 615 11.54 -11.14 9.08
CA LEU A 615 12.75 -10.85 9.86
C LEU A 615 12.41 -10.33 11.26
N ASN A 616 11.25 -9.70 11.44
CA ASN A 616 10.85 -9.14 12.71
C ASN A 616 10.25 -10.19 13.68
N TRP A 617 10.29 -11.48 13.36
CA TRP A 617 9.68 -12.54 14.17
C TRP A 617 10.68 -13.60 14.62
N THR A 618 10.57 -14.03 15.88
CA THR A 618 11.46 -15.07 16.46
C THR A 618 11.40 -16.41 15.74
N THR A 619 10.31 -16.70 15.03
CA THR A 619 10.09 -17.94 14.29
C THR A 619 10.49 -17.85 12.82
N THR A 620 10.87 -16.66 12.33
CA THR A 620 11.23 -16.40 10.93
C THR A 620 10.14 -16.69 9.89
N ASP A 621 8.89 -16.85 10.34
CA ASP A 621 7.67 -16.93 9.54
C ASP A 621 6.64 -15.89 10.01
N LEU A 622 5.52 -15.77 9.30
CA LEU A 622 4.48 -14.79 9.61
C LEU A 622 3.44 -15.38 10.58
N PRO A 623 3.26 -14.81 11.80
CA PRO A 623 2.29 -15.31 12.76
C PRO A 623 0.85 -15.13 12.27
N GLY A 624 0.02 -16.14 12.54
CA GLY A 624 -1.41 -16.08 12.25
C GLY A 624 -1.81 -16.45 10.83
N VAL A 625 -0.86 -16.60 9.89
CA VAL A 625 -1.17 -16.95 8.49
C VAL A 625 -1.56 -18.42 8.36
N GLU A 626 -0.71 -19.32 8.87
CA GLU A 626 -0.93 -20.77 8.82
C GLU A 626 -1.50 -21.33 10.13
N TYR A 627 -1.19 -20.69 11.25
CA TYR A 627 -1.45 -21.20 12.59
C TYR A 627 -2.04 -20.14 13.51
N ARG A 628 -2.90 -20.56 14.45
CA ARG A 628 -3.46 -19.69 15.49
C ARG A 628 -2.46 -19.38 16.61
N ASP A 629 -1.41 -18.66 16.27
CA ASP A 629 -0.33 -18.31 17.19
C ASP A 629 -0.79 -17.40 18.34
N SER A 630 -0.07 -17.43 19.47
CA SER A 630 -0.15 -16.34 20.46
C SER A 630 1.01 -15.40 20.22
N VAL A 631 0.72 -14.10 20.08
CA VAL A 631 1.68 -13.09 19.67
C VAL A 631 1.99 -12.14 20.83
N ASP A 632 3.28 -11.94 21.08
CA ASP A 632 3.80 -10.91 21.99
C ASP A 632 4.48 -9.81 21.18
N LEU A 633 3.97 -8.57 21.26
CA LEU A 633 4.54 -7.42 20.54
C LEU A 633 5.76 -6.81 21.25
N ASP A 634 6.13 -7.30 22.44
CA ASP A 634 7.38 -6.95 23.13
C ASP A 634 7.60 -5.44 23.33
N GLY A 635 6.50 -4.72 23.56
CA GLY A 635 6.47 -3.28 23.74
C GLY A 635 6.76 -2.46 22.48
N GLN A 636 6.78 -3.08 21.30
CA GLN A 636 7.14 -2.42 20.05
C GLN A 636 5.93 -1.80 19.35
N TYR A 637 6.17 -0.74 18.59
CA TYR A 637 5.22 -0.29 17.57
C TYR A 637 5.22 -1.28 16.42
N VAL A 638 4.05 -1.81 16.10
CA VAL A 638 3.87 -2.81 15.04
C VAL A 638 2.78 -2.35 14.08
N LYS A 639 3.08 -2.43 12.79
CA LYS A 639 2.13 -2.19 11.72
C LYS A 639 1.72 -3.50 11.07
N PHE A 640 0.42 -3.79 11.08
CA PHE A 640 -0.20 -4.89 10.37
C PHE A 640 -0.77 -4.41 9.04
N GLY A 641 -0.47 -5.15 7.98
CA GLY A 641 -0.94 -4.84 6.63
C GLY A 641 -0.69 -5.99 5.67
N THR A 642 -1.37 -5.93 4.53
CA THR A 642 -1.17 -6.77 3.33
C THR A 642 -1.34 -8.29 3.49
N ILE A 643 -1.88 -8.78 4.61
CA ILE A 643 -2.10 -10.21 4.85
C ILE A 643 -3.46 -10.45 5.53
N LYS A 644 -3.90 -11.71 5.52
CA LYS A 644 -4.96 -12.23 6.39
C LYS A 644 -4.33 -13.10 7.47
N ALA A 645 -4.68 -12.87 8.73
CA ALA A 645 -4.13 -13.60 9.85
C ALA A 645 -5.18 -13.85 10.94
N HIS A 646 -5.11 -15.01 11.59
CA HIS A 646 -5.86 -15.33 12.81
C HIS A 646 -4.90 -15.76 13.91
N VAL A 647 -4.84 -14.98 14.99
CA VAL A 647 -4.06 -15.28 16.20
C VAL A 647 -4.97 -15.53 17.41
N THR A 648 -4.50 -16.30 18.38
CA THR A 648 -5.27 -16.57 19.62
C THR A 648 -5.22 -15.37 20.56
N ASN A 649 -4.02 -14.85 20.83
CA ASN A 649 -3.82 -13.74 21.77
C ASN A 649 -2.83 -12.73 21.19
N ILE A 650 -3.04 -11.45 21.48
CA ILE A 650 -2.02 -10.40 21.28
C ILE A 650 -1.72 -9.73 22.61
N THR A 651 -0.46 -9.80 23.04
CA THR A 651 0.04 -9.30 24.33
C THR A 651 1.25 -8.38 24.17
N GLY A 652 1.75 -7.84 25.28
CA GLY A 652 2.98 -7.03 25.30
C GLY A 652 2.86 -5.67 24.62
N MET A 653 1.65 -5.15 24.46
CA MET A 653 1.42 -3.83 23.88
C MET A 653 1.65 -2.72 24.91
N THR A 654 2.82 -2.08 24.86
CA THR A 654 3.05 -0.78 25.50
C THR A 654 2.92 0.37 24.52
N GLU A 655 3.27 0.13 23.26
CA GLU A 655 3.04 0.99 22.11
C GLU A 655 1.83 0.49 21.30
N ARG A 656 1.47 1.20 20.22
CA ARG A 656 0.29 0.84 19.40
C ARG A 656 0.56 -0.31 18.42
N LEU A 657 -0.44 -1.18 18.25
CA LEU A 657 -0.63 -1.99 17.05
C LEU A 657 -1.47 -1.20 16.03
N GLN A 658 -0.92 -0.89 14.86
CA GLN A 658 -1.64 -0.19 13.80
C GLN A 658 -2.03 -1.15 12.68
N VAL A 659 -3.32 -1.30 12.43
CA VAL A 659 -3.90 -2.15 11.37
C VAL A 659 -4.31 -1.25 10.20
N THR A 660 -3.52 -1.21 9.13
CA THR A 660 -3.75 -0.30 7.99
C THR A 660 -4.29 -0.98 6.74
N SER A 661 -4.10 -2.29 6.59
CA SER A 661 -4.69 -3.06 5.48
C SER A 661 -4.81 -4.53 5.84
N GLY A 662 -5.45 -5.32 4.98
CA GLY A 662 -5.69 -6.74 5.22
C GLY A 662 -6.68 -6.99 6.37
N HIS A 663 -6.62 -8.20 6.92
CA HIS A 663 -7.59 -8.68 7.90
C HIS A 663 -6.90 -9.43 9.05
N LEU A 664 -7.00 -8.89 10.26
CA LEU A 664 -6.51 -9.52 11.49
C LEU A 664 -7.68 -9.96 12.36
N THR A 665 -7.79 -11.26 12.61
CA THR A 665 -8.66 -11.81 13.66
C THR A 665 -7.82 -12.17 14.88
N THR A 666 -8.31 -11.82 16.07
CA THR A 666 -7.73 -12.24 17.35
C THR A 666 -8.81 -12.71 18.32
N ASP A 667 -8.58 -13.83 19.01
CA ASP A 667 -9.53 -14.29 20.04
C ASP A 667 -9.48 -13.37 21.27
N ASN A 668 -8.29 -12.88 21.65
CA ASN A 668 -8.13 -11.90 22.73
C ASN A 668 -7.07 -10.83 22.43
N ILE A 669 -7.33 -9.58 22.83
CA ILE A 669 -6.37 -8.47 22.71
C ILE A 669 -6.45 -7.53 23.91
N ASN A 670 -5.29 -7.07 24.40
CA ASN A 670 -5.22 -6.07 25.46
C ASN A 670 -4.22 -4.97 25.14
N GLY A 671 -4.68 -3.73 24.96
CA GLY A 671 -3.79 -2.59 24.75
C GLY A 671 -4.22 -1.63 23.64
N PRO A 672 -3.35 -0.67 23.30
CA PRO A 672 -3.63 0.36 22.31
C PRO A 672 -3.58 -0.18 20.87
N VAL A 673 -4.64 0.09 20.12
CA VAL A 673 -4.81 -0.26 18.72
C VAL A 673 -5.22 0.96 17.91
N GLU A 674 -4.73 1.02 16.69
CA GLU A 674 -5.25 1.94 15.67
C GLU A 674 -5.71 1.15 14.44
N VAL A 675 -6.92 1.44 13.94
CA VAL A 675 -7.42 0.90 12.66
C VAL A 675 -7.58 2.05 11.67
N ALA A 676 -6.95 1.92 10.50
CA ALA A 676 -6.87 2.99 9.50
C ALA A 676 -6.90 2.46 8.06
N ILE A 677 -7.00 3.37 7.08
CA ILE A 677 -7.07 3.09 5.63
C ILE A 677 -8.16 2.04 5.32
N CYS A 678 -7.78 0.79 5.09
CA CYS A 678 -8.64 -0.32 4.70
C CYS A 678 -8.43 -1.55 5.61
N GLY A 679 -7.72 -1.37 6.73
CA GLY A 679 -7.44 -2.43 7.69
C GLY A 679 -8.71 -2.92 8.38
N GLN A 680 -8.77 -4.23 8.60
CA GLN A 680 -9.87 -4.86 9.34
C GLN A 680 -9.32 -5.58 10.57
N LEU A 681 -9.87 -5.28 11.74
CA LEU A 681 -9.55 -5.95 13.00
C LEU A 681 -10.81 -6.57 13.61
N HIS A 682 -10.81 -7.89 13.76
CA HIS A 682 -11.88 -8.67 14.39
C HIS A 682 -11.40 -9.19 15.76
N VAL A 683 -12.16 -8.89 16.81
CA VAL A 683 -11.75 -9.16 18.20
C VAL A 683 -12.79 -10.04 18.89
N GLY A 684 -12.36 -11.19 19.40
CA GLY A 684 -13.20 -12.12 20.15
C GLY A 684 -13.42 -11.73 21.63
N GLY A 685 -12.46 -11.00 22.22
CA GLY A 685 -12.49 -10.60 23.62
C GLY A 685 -11.28 -9.78 24.07
N GLY A 686 -11.26 -9.40 25.34
CA GLY A 686 -10.19 -8.65 25.99
C GLY A 686 -10.55 -7.21 26.39
N ASN A 687 -9.54 -6.40 26.65
CA ASN A 687 -9.64 -4.98 27.03
C ASN A 687 -8.86 -4.09 26.06
N ILE A 688 -9.56 -3.48 25.11
CA ILE A 688 -8.94 -2.72 24.01
C ILE A 688 -8.97 -1.21 24.26
N ASN A 689 -7.95 -0.49 23.80
CA ASN A 689 -7.99 0.96 23.65
C ASN A 689 -7.84 1.30 22.16
N ALA A 690 -8.95 1.50 21.46
CA ALA A 690 -8.96 1.60 20.01
C ALA A 690 -9.16 3.03 19.49
N LEU A 691 -8.37 3.40 18.49
CA LEU A 691 -8.56 4.57 17.65
C LEU A 691 -8.91 4.12 16.23
N VAL A 692 -10.11 4.45 15.76
CA VAL A 692 -10.63 3.96 14.48
C VAL A 692 -10.89 5.14 13.54
N ARG A 693 -10.17 5.17 12.42
CA ARG A 693 -10.14 6.29 11.48
C ARG A 693 -10.48 5.92 10.03
N GLY A 694 -10.21 4.68 9.68
CA GLY A 694 -10.58 4.05 8.42
C GLY A 694 -10.82 2.56 8.64
N GLY A 695 -11.23 1.85 7.59
CA GLY A 695 -11.42 0.40 7.65
C GLY A 695 -12.50 -0.01 8.67
N ARG A 696 -12.30 -1.17 9.32
CA ARG A 696 -13.29 -1.79 10.21
C ARG A 696 -12.68 -2.33 11.50
N LEU A 697 -13.29 -1.98 12.63
CA LEU A 697 -13.15 -2.68 13.90
C LEU A 697 -14.44 -3.46 14.18
N ALA A 698 -14.34 -4.76 14.44
CA ALA A 698 -15.49 -5.60 14.77
C ALA A 698 -15.26 -6.42 16.03
N PHE A 699 -16.14 -6.23 17.03
CA PHE A 699 -16.22 -7.15 18.16
C PHE A 699 -17.07 -8.36 17.75
N THR A 700 -16.51 -9.55 17.87
CA THR A 700 -17.15 -10.82 17.50
C THR A 700 -17.53 -11.66 18.72
N GLY A 701 -17.03 -11.29 19.89
CA GLY A 701 -17.42 -11.82 21.20
C GLY A 701 -17.37 -10.75 22.29
N SER A 702 -17.57 -11.16 23.54
CA SER A 702 -17.66 -10.23 24.67
C SER A 702 -16.34 -9.49 24.91
N THR A 703 -16.35 -8.19 24.60
CA THR A 703 -15.16 -7.33 24.67
C THR A 703 -15.40 -6.14 25.60
N SER A 704 -14.34 -5.62 26.20
CA SER A 704 -14.38 -4.41 27.02
C SER A 704 -13.34 -3.40 26.55
N GLY A 705 -13.47 -2.12 26.94
CA GLY A 705 -12.43 -1.14 26.69
C GLY A 705 -12.90 0.26 26.37
N SER A 706 -12.06 0.99 25.62
CA SER A 706 -12.30 2.32 25.09
C SER A 706 -12.16 2.34 23.57
N VAL A 707 -13.00 3.13 22.90
CA VAL A 707 -12.99 3.31 21.44
C VAL A 707 -13.24 4.79 21.12
N THR A 708 -12.37 5.39 20.30
CA THR A 708 -12.60 6.68 19.66
C THR A 708 -12.68 6.47 18.16
N ALA A 709 -13.80 6.85 17.54
CA ALA A 709 -14.07 6.59 16.13
C ALA A 709 -14.48 7.86 15.37
N TYR A 710 -13.79 8.14 14.26
CA TYR A 710 -14.08 9.23 13.33
C TYR A 710 -13.55 8.90 11.92
N GLY A 711 -13.80 9.74 10.92
CA GLY A 711 -13.40 9.44 9.54
C GLY A 711 -14.30 8.39 8.86
N LEU A 712 -13.85 7.89 7.70
CA LEU A 712 -14.58 6.87 6.91
C LEU A 712 -14.31 5.47 7.46
N CYS A 713 -14.87 5.18 8.62
CA CYS A 713 -14.64 3.92 9.31
C CYS A 713 -15.91 3.24 9.79
N GLU A 714 -15.77 1.97 10.12
CA GLU A 714 -16.83 1.13 10.67
C GLU A 714 -16.42 0.56 12.04
N VAL A 715 -17.33 0.65 13.00
CA VAL A 715 -17.18 0.02 14.32
C VAL A 715 -18.42 -0.83 14.58
N LEU A 716 -18.26 -2.15 14.46
CA LEU A 716 -19.26 -3.12 14.87
C LEU A 716 -19.07 -3.43 16.36
N LEU A 717 -20.02 -2.96 17.17
CA LEU A 717 -19.99 -3.10 18.64
C LEU A 717 -20.27 -4.53 19.12
N GLY A 718 -20.44 -5.47 18.18
CA GLY A 718 -20.52 -6.90 18.43
C GLY A 718 -21.78 -7.36 19.18
N PRO A 719 -21.79 -8.64 19.60
CA PRO A 719 -22.86 -9.16 20.43
C PRO A 719 -22.88 -8.48 21.80
N ASP A 720 -21.71 -8.27 22.42
CA ASP A 720 -21.58 -7.60 23.71
C ASP A 720 -20.31 -6.74 23.77
N PHE A 721 -20.46 -5.44 24.07
CA PHE A 721 -19.34 -4.55 24.35
C PHE A 721 -19.57 -3.78 25.66
N THR A 722 -18.54 -3.73 26.51
CA THR A 722 -18.55 -2.96 27.76
C THR A 722 -17.57 -1.79 27.68
N VAL A 723 -18.09 -0.57 27.68
CA VAL A 723 -17.28 0.65 27.75
C VAL A 723 -16.75 0.80 29.17
N THR A 724 -15.44 0.60 29.35
CA THR A 724 -14.81 0.73 30.67
C THR A 724 -14.35 2.14 30.97
N ASP A 725 -13.95 2.89 29.94
CA ASP A 725 -13.48 4.28 30.10
C ASP A 725 -14.19 5.21 29.11
N ARG A 726 -14.07 5.04 27.78
CA ARG A 726 -14.72 5.95 26.82
C ARG A 726 -15.10 5.30 25.50
N LEU A 727 -16.33 5.52 25.05
CA LEU A 727 -16.77 5.32 23.66
C LEU A 727 -17.10 6.68 23.07
N GLU A 728 -16.28 7.18 22.16
CA GLU A 728 -16.48 8.45 21.46
C GLU A 728 -16.73 8.21 19.98
N VAL A 729 -17.85 8.74 19.47
CA VAL A 729 -18.18 8.76 18.05
C VAL A 729 -18.17 10.21 17.58
N GLN A 730 -17.39 10.50 16.52
CA GLN A 730 -17.33 11.82 15.93
C GLN A 730 -17.74 11.87 14.47
N GLY A 731 -18.47 12.93 14.10
CA GLY A 731 -18.92 13.13 12.73
C GLY A 731 -19.98 12.12 12.28
N GLU A 732 -20.53 12.35 11.09
CA GLU A 732 -21.55 11.47 10.51
C GLU A 732 -20.95 10.34 9.64
N ASP A 733 -19.69 10.50 9.23
CA ASP A 733 -18.98 9.61 8.31
C ASP A 733 -18.59 8.27 8.96
N CYS A 734 -18.47 8.24 10.30
CA CYS A 734 -18.20 7.02 11.05
C CYS A 734 -19.50 6.21 11.26
N TRP A 735 -19.47 4.94 10.87
CA TRP A 735 -20.57 3.99 11.06
C TRP A 735 -20.31 3.12 12.30
N SER A 736 -20.83 3.57 13.44
CA SER A 736 -20.71 2.86 14.71
C SER A 736 -22.04 2.26 15.16
N GLY A 737 -22.05 0.98 15.55
CA GLY A 737 -23.22 0.28 16.06
C GLY A 737 -23.28 -1.20 15.68
N TRP A 738 -24.39 -1.65 15.08
CA TRP A 738 -24.67 -3.07 14.89
C TRP A 738 -25.21 -3.40 13.50
N ASP A 739 -24.90 -4.59 13.03
CA ASP A 739 -25.44 -5.22 11.83
C ASP A 739 -26.25 -6.48 12.20
N GLY A 740 -26.76 -7.19 11.18
CA GLY A 740 -27.32 -8.53 11.34
C GLY A 740 -28.57 -8.65 12.23
N ALA A 741 -28.63 -9.74 13.00
CA ALA A 741 -29.77 -10.16 13.81
C ALA A 741 -29.38 -10.37 15.30
N GLY A 742 -30.37 -10.62 16.17
CA GLY A 742 -30.15 -10.90 17.60
C GLY A 742 -30.40 -9.71 18.53
N SER A 743 -29.98 -9.82 19.78
CA SER A 743 -30.24 -8.81 20.83
C SER A 743 -28.93 -8.38 21.49
N PRO A 744 -28.06 -7.67 20.77
CA PRO A 744 -26.75 -7.30 21.28
C PRO A 744 -26.83 -6.25 22.39
N THR A 745 -25.82 -6.19 23.25
CA THR A 745 -25.77 -5.28 24.39
C THR A 745 -24.54 -4.38 24.36
N LEU A 746 -24.74 -3.08 24.53
CA LEU A 746 -23.70 -2.13 24.89
C LEU A 746 -23.90 -1.72 26.36
N THR A 747 -22.95 -2.04 27.22
CA THR A 747 -22.95 -1.58 28.61
C THR A 747 -21.96 -0.43 28.76
N VAL A 748 -22.44 0.71 29.24
CA VAL A 748 -21.60 1.90 29.47
C VAL A 748 -21.32 2.04 30.95
N ASN A 749 -20.10 1.70 31.38
CA ASN A 749 -19.62 1.93 32.75
C ASN A 749 -18.81 3.23 32.88
N GLY A 750 -18.16 3.66 31.78
CA GLY A 750 -17.43 4.93 31.68
C GLY A 750 -18.25 6.02 31.00
N THR A 751 -17.70 6.60 29.95
CA THR A 751 -18.27 7.72 29.20
C THR A 751 -18.74 7.31 27.82
N LEU A 752 -19.95 7.69 27.45
CA LEU A 752 -20.46 7.67 26.08
C LEU A 752 -20.47 9.10 25.51
N ALA A 753 -19.60 9.39 24.55
CA ALA A 753 -19.37 10.72 24.02
C ALA A 753 -19.76 10.86 22.54
N PHE A 754 -20.39 11.99 22.22
CA PHE A 754 -20.79 12.36 20.87
C PHE A 754 -20.21 13.72 20.51
N ARG A 755 -19.38 13.77 19.47
CA ARG A 755 -18.79 15.02 18.96
C ARG A 755 -19.19 15.31 17.51
N PRO A 756 -19.70 16.51 17.18
CA PRO A 756 -19.95 16.88 15.80
C PRO A 756 -18.63 17.12 15.06
N GLY A 757 -18.54 16.60 13.83
CA GLY A 757 -17.54 17.05 12.85
C GLY A 757 -18.02 18.32 12.13
N LEU A 758 -17.16 18.91 11.29
CA LEU A 758 -17.50 20.08 10.47
C LEU A 758 -17.21 19.82 8.99
N LYS A 759 -18.24 19.77 8.15
CA LYS A 759 -18.05 19.67 6.70
C LYS A 759 -17.62 21.02 6.14
N VAL A 760 -16.52 21.02 5.40
CA VAL A 760 -15.93 22.22 4.78
C VAL A 760 -15.62 21.97 3.31
N ASP A 761 -15.88 22.97 2.46
CA ASP A 761 -15.27 23.03 1.13
C ASP A 761 -13.86 23.57 1.27
N ILE A 762 -12.93 23.01 0.50
CA ILE A 762 -11.52 23.35 0.49
C ILE A 762 -11.15 23.83 -0.92
N LYS A 763 -10.34 24.89 -0.99
CA LYS A 763 -9.68 25.32 -2.23
C LYS A 763 -8.17 25.41 -2.03
N GLY A 764 -7.42 25.34 -3.13
CA GLY A 764 -5.97 25.53 -3.14
C GLY A 764 -5.62 27.00 -3.03
N GLY A 765 -4.48 27.30 -2.42
CA GLY A 765 -3.96 28.66 -2.34
C GLY A 765 -3.74 29.28 -3.72
N ASP A 766 -2.81 28.72 -4.52
CA ASP A 766 -2.26 29.43 -5.68
C ASP A 766 -2.29 28.66 -7.02
N ASP A 767 -2.46 27.34 -7.03
CA ASP A 767 -2.66 26.54 -8.25
C ASP A 767 -3.68 25.43 -8.00
N GLU A 768 -4.82 25.46 -8.70
CA GLU A 768 -5.81 24.36 -8.61
C GLU A 768 -5.18 23.03 -9.04
N ASP A 769 -4.19 23.08 -9.94
CA ASP A 769 -3.44 21.91 -10.42
C ASP A 769 -2.59 21.25 -9.34
N ASP A 770 -2.12 21.97 -8.33
CA ASP A 770 -1.33 21.38 -7.24
C ASP A 770 -2.21 20.54 -6.31
N LEU A 771 -3.45 20.96 -6.04
CA LEU A 771 -4.45 20.13 -5.34
C LEU A 771 -4.81 18.85 -6.12
N TYR A 772 -4.68 18.89 -7.44
CA TYR A 772 -4.87 17.74 -8.31
C TYR A 772 -3.67 16.79 -8.30
N ARG A 773 -2.45 17.34 -8.27
CA ARG A 773 -1.18 16.60 -8.38
C ARG A 773 -0.64 16.09 -7.06
N GLY A 774 -0.93 16.75 -5.94
CA GLY A 774 -0.36 16.30 -4.68
C GLY A 774 -1.11 15.12 -4.08
N HIS A 775 -0.33 14.18 -3.55
CA HIS A 775 -0.74 12.94 -2.91
C HIS A 775 -1.37 13.20 -1.53
N PHE A 776 -2.36 14.09 -1.47
CA PHE A 776 -2.83 14.75 -0.24
C PHE A 776 -4.04 14.10 0.43
N PHE A 777 -4.00 12.83 0.83
CA PHE A 777 -5.25 12.21 1.32
C PHE A 777 -5.05 11.23 2.47
N TYR A 778 -4.03 11.42 3.31
CA TYR A 778 -4.00 10.73 4.60
C TYR A 778 -4.67 11.56 5.70
N ASP A 779 -5.42 10.85 6.53
CA ASP A 779 -6.00 11.32 7.79
C ASP A 779 -4.88 11.84 8.69
N GLN A 780 -5.11 12.85 9.54
CA GLN A 780 -4.12 13.41 10.50
C GLN A 780 -3.22 14.56 10.02
N THR A 781 -3.69 15.40 9.09
CA THR A 781 -3.16 16.77 9.13
C THR A 781 -3.82 17.49 10.29
N ILE A 782 -3.05 17.69 11.37
CA ILE A 782 -3.39 18.68 12.39
C ILE A 782 -3.21 20.05 11.73
N GLY A 783 -4.31 20.64 11.29
CA GLY A 783 -4.36 21.99 10.77
C GLY A 783 -4.52 22.99 11.91
N THR A 784 -3.84 24.12 11.79
CA THR A 784 -4.15 25.32 12.59
C THR A 784 -4.61 26.39 11.62
N GLY A 785 -5.85 26.86 11.78
CA GLY A 785 -6.43 27.91 10.96
C GLY A 785 -5.67 29.21 11.11
N SER A 786 -5.19 29.78 10.00
CA SER A 786 -4.37 30.99 9.98
C SER A 786 -5.08 32.24 10.50
N ILE A 787 -6.42 32.28 10.48
CA ILE A 787 -7.22 33.43 10.91
C ILE A 787 -7.81 33.17 12.30
N SER A 788 -8.47 32.01 12.47
CA SER A 788 -9.17 31.69 13.71
C SER A 788 -8.25 31.18 14.83
N GLY A 789 -7.07 30.66 14.49
CA GLY A 789 -6.24 29.87 15.40
C GLY A 789 -6.85 28.53 15.81
N ALA A 790 -7.97 28.13 15.20
CA ALA A 790 -8.62 26.86 15.50
C ALA A 790 -7.72 25.68 15.09
N THR A 791 -7.62 24.67 15.93
CA THR A 791 -6.92 23.43 15.59
C THR A 791 -7.93 22.35 15.21
N TYR A 792 -7.60 21.52 14.24
CA TYR A 792 -8.48 20.45 13.77
C TYR A 792 -7.69 19.37 13.04
N GLU A 793 -8.25 18.16 13.00
CA GLU A 793 -7.81 17.10 12.11
C GLU A 793 -8.68 17.10 10.86
N ALA A 794 -8.08 17.30 9.69
CA ALA A 794 -8.80 17.15 8.43
C ALA A 794 -8.88 15.66 8.08
N GLY A 795 -10.10 15.15 7.90
CA GLY A 795 -10.32 13.82 7.36
C GLY A 795 -9.99 13.75 5.86
N GLN A 796 -10.21 12.59 5.26
CA GLN A 796 -9.94 12.39 3.84
C GLN A 796 -10.70 13.40 2.98
N MET A 797 -9.96 14.10 2.12
CA MET A 797 -10.60 15.02 1.18
C MET A 797 -11.26 14.22 0.06
N ARG A 798 -12.50 14.58 -0.21
CA ARG A 798 -13.35 13.97 -1.22
C ARG A 798 -13.58 14.97 -2.32
N ARG A 799 -13.60 14.46 -3.54
CA ARG A 799 -13.78 15.30 -4.71
C ARG A 799 -15.04 14.87 -5.44
N ILE A 800 -16.09 15.65 -5.26
CA ILE A 800 -17.32 15.58 -6.04
C ILE A 800 -17.77 17.03 -6.25
N GLY A 801 -17.45 17.63 -7.40
CA GLY A 801 -17.56 19.08 -7.58
C GLY A 801 -16.43 19.84 -6.84
N PRO A 802 -16.72 20.85 -5.99
CA PRO A 802 -15.69 21.43 -5.12
C PRO A 802 -15.09 20.38 -4.18
N THR A 803 -13.78 20.45 -3.92
CA THR A 803 -13.12 19.56 -2.95
C THR A 803 -13.69 19.83 -1.57
N TYR A 804 -14.03 18.79 -0.81
CA TYR A 804 -14.51 18.94 0.57
C TYR A 804 -13.81 17.98 1.52
N SER A 805 -13.82 18.30 2.81
CA SER A 805 -13.39 17.40 3.89
C SER A 805 -14.30 17.57 5.11
N THR A 806 -14.28 16.58 5.99
CA THR A 806 -14.85 16.70 7.33
C THR A 806 -13.70 16.98 8.30
N LEU A 807 -13.81 18.07 9.06
CA LEU A 807 -12.88 18.38 10.14
C LEU A 807 -13.35 17.69 11.43
N TYR A 808 -12.38 17.15 12.18
CA TYR A 808 -12.54 16.41 13.42
C TYR A 808 -11.66 17.00 14.53
N ASN A 809 -11.84 16.56 15.77
CA ASN A 809 -11.02 17.00 16.92
C ASN A 809 -10.85 18.53 17.02
N ILE A 810 -11.91 19.27 16.70
CA ILE A 810 -11.84 20.72 16.49
C ILE A 810 -11.77 21.45 17.83
N THR A 811 -10.71 22.24 18.04
CA THR A 811 -10.61 23.21 19.14
C THR A 811 -10.66 24.64 18.57
N GLY A 812 -11.42 25.54 19.19
CA GLY A 812 -11.67 26.88 18.64
C GLY A 812 -12.80 26.87 17.60
N ASN A 813 -12.96 27.90 16.76
CA ASN A 813 -14.00 27.96 15.72
C ASN A 813 -13.36 28.23 14.35
N PRO A 814 -13.23 27.22 13.47
CA PRO A 814 -12.75 27.43 12.11
C PRO A 814 -13.62 28.45 11.37
N VAL A 815 -13.01 29.27 10.52
CA VAL A 815 -13.69 30.30 9.72
C VAL A 815 -13.36 30.15 8.23
N VAL A 816 -14.24 30.65 7.37
CA VAL A 816 -13.94 30.76 5.93
C VAL A 816 -12.72 31.65 5.73
N GLY A 817 -11.79 31.21 4.87
CA GLY A 817 -10.51 31.86 4.64
C GLY A 817 -9.39 31.37 5.56
N ASP A 818 -9.67 30.51 6.55
CA ASP A 818 -8.61 29.84 7.31
C ASP A 818 -7.73 29.05 6.35
N ARG A 819 -6.46 29.44 6.30
CA ARG A 819 -5.41 28.66 5.64
C ARG A 819 -4.79 27.75 6.67
N PHE A 820 -4.60 26.50 6.30
CA PHE A 820 -3.88 25.54 7.11
C PHE A 820 -2.89 24.79 6.23
N ILE A 821 -1.77 24.44 6.85
CA ILE A 821 -0.74 23.65 6.19
C ILE A 821 -1.25 22.23 6.16
N TYR A 822 -1.42 21.69 4.95
CA TYR A 822 -1.54 20.27 4.73
C TYR A 822 -0.17 19.74 4.35
N ARG A 823 0.51 19.13 5.34
CA ARG A 823 1.76 18.44 5.06
C ARG A 823 1.41 17.17 4.32
N SER A 824 1.65 17.12 3.01
CA SER A 824 1.83 15.82 2.34
C SER A 824 2.86 15.04 3.14
N ILE A 825 2.59 13.76 3.42
CA ILE A 825 3.55 12.90 4.12
C ILE A 825 4.92 12.94 3.46
N GLU A 826 5.04 13.22 2.16
CA GLU A 826 6.27 13.66 1.52
C GLU A 826 5.88 14.07 0.10
N LYS A 827 5.98 15.35 -0.27
CA LYS A 827 6.18 15.62 -1.70
C LYS A 827 7.66 15.39 -1.96
N VAL A 828 7.88 14.60 -3.01
CA VAL A 828 9.06 14.59 -3.85
C VAL A 828 9.73 15.97 -3.81
N ARG A 829 10.78 16.16 -3.00
CA ARG A 829 12.18 16.09 -3.46
C ARG A 829 12.59 16.81 -4.76
N ASP A 830 11.68 17.22 -5.63
CA ASP A 830 11.97 17.61 -7.02
C ASP A 830 12.37 19.08 -7.06
N GLY A 831 13.62 19.32 -6.66
CA GLY A 831 14.35 20.51 -7.02
C GLY A 831 15.47 20.15 -8.00
N TYR A 832 15.14 19.69 -9.21
CA TYR A 832 16.05 19.74 -10.37
C TYR A 832 15.23 19.65 -11.67
N GLU A 833 14.71 20.79 -12.14
CA GLU A 833 14.53 20.96 -13.58
C GLU A 833 15.92 20.86 -14.21
N TYR A 834 16.15 19.80 -14.97
CA TYR A 834 17.26 19.76 -15.91
C TYR A 834 16.89 20.70 -17.05
N ASP A 835 17.50 21.87 -17.09
CA ASP A 835 17.46 22.76 -18.25
C ASP A 835 18.38 22.15 -19.34
N PRO A 836 17.82 21.61 -20.43
CA PRO A 836 18.60 20.97 -21.48
C PRO A 836 19.46 21.96 -22.26
N ASP A 837 19.20 23.27 -22.18
CA ASP A 837 19.86 24.29 -22.98
C ASP A 837 21.13 24.85 -22.30
N THR A 838 21.23 24.75 -20.97
CA THR A 838 22.34 25.37 -20.23
C THR A 838 23.36 24.39 -19.67
N GLY A 839 23.06 23.08 -19.62
CA GLY A 839 24.00 22.04 -19.18
C GLY A 839 24.49 22.20 -17.74
N THR A 840 23.89 23.10 -16.96
CA THR A 840 24.24 23.37 -15.57
C THR A 840 23.14 22.88 -14.66
N ALA A 841 23.51 22.02 -13.72
CA ALA A 841 22.69 21.69 -12.57
C ALA A 841 22.59 22.95 -11.70
N ALA A 842 21.62 23.82 -11.96
CA ALA A 842 21.28 24.91 -11.05
C ALA A 842 20.86 24.26 -9.73
N ASN A 843 21.71 24.33 -8.70
CA ASN A 843 21.46 23.82 -7.36
C ASN A 843 20.36 24.69 -6.73
N PRO A 844 19.07 24.30 -6.73
CA PRO A 844 18.08 25.08 -6.01
C PRO A 844 18.22 24.61 -4.56
N GLY A 845 18.87 25.45 -3.74
CA GLY A 845 19.09 25.14 -2.33
C GLY A 845 17.84 24.54 -1.71
N LEU A 846 18.03 23.43 -0.97
CA LEU A 846 17.09 22.79 -0.06
C LEU A 846 15.76 23.57 0.05
N ARG A 847 14.83 23.34 -0.88
CA ARG A 847 13.45 23.77 -0.65
C ARG A 847 12.94 22.87 0.46
N THR A 848 12.98 23.41 1.67
CA THR A 848 12.21 22.97 2.82
C THR A 848 10.80 22.69 2.35
N THR A 849 10.24 21.53 2.70
CA THR A 849 8.81 21.18 2.64
C THR A 849 7.95 22.34 2.15
N ASP A 850 7.57 22.35 0.86
CA ASP A 850 6.58 23.30 0.39
C ASP A 850 5.28 22.94 1.12
N ASP A 851 5.00 23.67 2.19
CA ASP A 851 3.78 23.58 2.95
C ASP A 851 2.62 23.90 2.00
N TYR A 852 1.79 22.91 1.68
CA TYR A 852 0.61 23.16 0.85
C TYR A 852 -0.43 23.87 1.69
N TYR A 853 -0.74 25.09 1.31
CA TYR A 853 -1.80 25.85 1.96
C TYR A 853 -3.14 25.46 1.35
N LEU A 854 -3.97 24.83 2.17
CA LEU A 854 -5.38 24.63 1.89
C LEU A 854 -6.15 25.74 2.59
N GLU A 855 -7.16 26.28 1.90
CA GLU A 855 -8.04 27.30 2.44
C GLU A 855 -9.46 26.76 2.59
N ILE A 856 -10.09 26.99 3.75
CA ILE A 856 -11.52 26.72 3.94
C ILE A 856 -12.31 27.69 3.05
N ALA A 857 -12.86 27.19 1.95
CA ALA A 857 -13.63 27.97 0.99
C ALA A 857 -15.06 28.21 1.45
N ALA A 858 -15.66 27.23 2.12
CA ALA A 858 -16.99 27.35 2.70
C ALA A 858 -17.14 26.40 3.89
N ILE A 859 -17.93 26.80 4.87
CA ILE A 859 -18.39 25.94 5.96
C ILE A 859 -19.81 25.51 5.62
N LYS A 860 -20.07 24.20 5.60
CA LYS A 860 -21.38 23.63 5.25
C LYS A 860 -22.19 23.37 6.52
N SER A 861 -22.34 22.11 6.89
CA SER A 861 -23.15 21.66 8.01
C SER A 861 -22.29 20.95 9.05
N ALA A 862 -22.81 20.89 10.28
CA ALA A 862 -22.30 19.97 11.27
C ALA A 862 -22.53 18.53 10.79
N ALA A 863 -21.50 17.70 10.90
CA ALA A 863 -21.57 16.27 10.67
C ALA A 863 -21.92 15.61 12.01
N LEU A 864 -23.17 15.17 12.18
CA LEU A 864 -23.65 14.72 13.49
C LEU A 864 -23.39 13.22 13.71
N PRO A 865 -22.81 12.84 14.86
CA PRO A 865 -22.57 11.44 15.20
C PRO A 865 -23.84 10.75 15.67
N GLN A 866 -23.92 9.44 15.42
CA GLN A 866 -25.02 8.59 15.88
C GLN A 866 -24.59 7.12 15.99
N LEU A 867 -24.96 6.46 17.09
CA LEU A 867 -24.96 4.99 17.18
C LEU A 867 -26.17 4.44 16.44
N ARG A 868 -25.96 3.50 15.51
CA ARG A 868 -27.02 3.08 14.58
C ARG A 868 -26.95 1.60 14.23
N ARG A 869 -28.09 1.06 13.80
CA ARG A 869 -28.10 -0.19 13.04
C ARG A 869 -27.76 0.14 11.60
N PHE A 870 -26.88 -0.63 10.98
CA PHE A 870 -26.50 -0.41 9.59
C PHE A 870 -26.17 -1.70 8.86
N LYS A 871 -26.41 -1.71 7.54
CA LYS A 871 -25.94 -2.79 6.68
C LYS A 871 -24.42 -2.72 6.57
N ARG A 872 -23.75 -3.85 6.82
CA ARG A 872 -22.33 -4.00 6.59
C ARG A 872 -22.03 -4.07 5.10
N ASN A 873 -22.79 -4.89 4.38
CA ASN A 873 -22.75 -5.00 2.94
C ASN A 873 -24.08 -4.50 2.35
N GLY A 874 -24.04 -3.74 1.26
CA GLY A 874 -25.24 -3.16 0.62
C GLY A 874 -26.30 -4.17 0.20
N ASP A 875 -25.86 -5.39 -0.14
CA ASP A 875 -26.72 -6.51 -0.52
C ASP A 875 -27.33 -7.23 0.70
N ASP A 876 -26.84 -6.98 1.91
CA ASP A 876 -27.40 -7.57 3.12
C ASP A 876 -28.84 -7.10 3.33
N PRO A 877 -29.71 -7.93 3.95
CA PRO A 877 -30.99 -7.44 4.45
C PRO A 877 -30.80 -6.33 5.48
N ASP A 878 -31.82 -5.50 5.68
CA ASP A 878 -31.78 -4.51 6.76
C ASP A 878 -31.56 -5.22 8.11
N PRO A 879 -30.72 -4.68 9.00
CA PRO A 879 -30.48 -5.28 10.30
C PRO A 879 -31.77 -5.44 11.10
N THR A 880 -32.01 -6.65 11.56
CA THR A 880 -33.17 -7.02 12.39
C THR A 880 -32.81 -7.09 13.87
N CYS A 881 -31.54 -6.88 14.22
CA CYS A 881 -31.11 -6.85 15.60
C CYS A 881 -31.88 -5.80 16.42
N THR A 882 -32.03 -6.06 17.72
CA THR A 882 -32.67 -5.19 18.71
C THR A 882 -31.66 -4.81 19.81
N PRO A 883 -30.71 -3.90 19.53
CA PRO A 883 -29.65 -3.57 20.48
C PRO A 883 -30.19 -2.89 21.73
N THR A 884 -29.60 -3.21 22.88
CA THR A 884 -29.83 -2.50 24.13
C THR A 884 -28.57 -1.74 24.54
N VAL A 885 -28.72 -0.45 24.81
CA VAL A 885 -27.68 0.39 25.44
C VAL A 885 -28.05 0.59 26.89
N THR A 886 -27.23 0.06 27.79
CA THR A 886 -27.41 0.20 29.24
C THR A 886 -26.42 1.24 29.76
N LEU A 887 -26.92 2.40 30.18
CA LEU A 887 -26.12 3.41 30.88
C LEU A 887 -26.11 3.04 32.36
N ALA A 888 -24.96 2.59 32.87
CA ALA A 888 -24.83 2.14 34.25
C ALA A 888 -24.88 3.32 35.23
N SER A 889 -25.23 3.04 36.49
CA SER A 889 -25.15 4.03 37.56
C SER A 889 -23.74 4.61 37.64
N GLY A 890 -23.60 5.94 37.62
CA GLY A 890 -22.32 6.62 37.67
C GLY A 890 -21.59 6.76 36.32
N SER A 891 -22.13 6.18 35.24
CA SER A 891 -21.66 6.46 33.88
C SER A 891 -22.00 7.90 33.45
N VAL A 892 -21.35 8.39 32.40
CA VAL A 892 -21.53 9.76 31.89
C VAL A 892 -21.90 9.73 30.41
N VAL A 893 -22.87 10.57 30.03
CA VAL A 893 -23.09 10.92 28.63
C VAL A 893 -22.46 12.28 28.36
N GLU A 894 -21.73 12.43 27.26
CA GLU A 894 -21.16 13.70 26.83
C GLU A 894 -21.66 14.07 25.44
N VAL A 895 -22.20 15.29 25.30
CA VAL A 895 -22.43 15.92 24.00
C VAL A 895 -21.45 17.07 23.88
N MET A 896 -20.44 16.87 23.06
CA MET A 896 -19.34 17.82 22.92
C MET A 896 -19.67 18.88 21.88
N ASP A 897 -18.99 20.03 22.00
CA ASP A 897 -19.08 21.13 21.05
C ASP A 897 -20.52 21.55 20.71
N THR A 898 -21.36 21.67 21.74
CA THR A 898 -22.80 21.99 21.64
C THR A 898 -23.10 23.24 20.80
N SER A 899 -22.16 24.17 20.67
CA SER A 899 -22.25 25.35 19.79
C SER A 899 -22.42 24.99 18.31
N ARG A 900 -21.89 23.86 17.85
CA ARG A 900 -21.96 23.41 16.44
C ARG A 900 -23.21 22.65 16.09
N TRP A 901 -23.92 22.10 17.07
CA TRP A 901 -25.17 21.39 16.82
C TRP A 901 -26.22 22.37 16.27
N PRO A 902 -27.00 22.02 15.24
CA PRO A 902 -28.14 22.82 14.84
C PRO A 902 -29.19 22.88 15.97
N SER A 903 -30.00 23.93 16.04
CA SER A 903 -31.16 23.95 16.95
C SER A 903 -32.15 22.84 16.58
N GLY A 904 -32.83 22.29 17.59
CA GLY A 904 -33.76 21.16 17.43
C GLY A 904 -33.31 19.88 18.16
N THR A 905 -34.09 18.83 17.98
CA THR A 905 -33.85 17.51 18.60
C THR A 905 -33.09 16.59 17.66
N HIS A 906 -31.99 16.03 18.16
CA HIS A 906 -31.10 15.12 17.44
C HIS A 906 -31.02 13.79 18.19
N TYR A 907 -31.28 12.68 17.51
CA TYR A 907 -31.18 11.35 18.12
C TYR A 907 -29.73 10.86 18.08
N LEU A 908 -29.15 10.64 19.25
CA LEU A 908 -27.78 10.10 19.42
C LEU A 908 -27.75 8.58 19.21
N THR A 909 -28.90 7.92 19.41
CA THR A 909 -29.12 6.51 19.07
C THR A 909 -30.24 6.39 18.02
N GLY A 910 -29.95 5.68 16.92
CA GLY A 910 -30.86 5.46 15.80
C GLY A 910 -32.07 4.57 16.10
N THR A 911 -32.94 4.41 15.11
CA THR A 911 -34.17 3.60 15.21
C THR A 911 -33.89 2.12 15.49
N GLY A 912 -34.64 1.55 16.44
CA GLY A 912 -34.56 0.14 16.83
C GLY A 912 -33.52 -0.17 17.92
N ILE A 913 -32.84 0.85 18.44
CA ILE A 913 -31.98 0.76 19.62
C ILE A 913 -32.80 1.16 20.84
N THR A 914 -32.72 0.37 21.91
CA THR A 914 -33.36 0.67 23.20
C THR A 914 -32.32 1.14 24.20
N VAL A 915 -32.54 2.30 24.82
CA VAL A 915 -31.65 2.88 25.82
C VAL A 915 -32.30 2.76 27.20
N THR A 916 -31.57 2.16 28.14
CA THR A 916 -31.94 2.08 29.56
C THR A 916 -30.97 2.93 30.37
N ASP A 917 -31.50 3.90 31.10
CA ASP A 917 -30.72 4.74 32.03
C ASP A 917 -30.92 4.25 33.47
N ASN A 918 -29.84 3.72 34.08
CA ASN A 918 -29.81 3.22 35.44
C ASN A 918 -29.16 4.22 36.42
N GLY A 919 -29.20 5.52 36.13
CA GLY A 919 -28.62 6.56 36.98
C GLY A 919 -27.32 7.14 36.42
N ALA A 920 -27.24 7.30 35.10
CA ALA A 920 -26.15 7.98 34.43
C ALA A 920 -26.25 9.50 34.61
N THR A 921 -25.11 10.19 34.49
CA THR A 921 -25.07 11.65 34.43
C THR A 921 -25.36 12.12 33.01
N LEU A 922 -26.52 12.75 32.81
CA LEU A 922 -26.92 13.32 31.52
C LEU A 922 -26.67 14.84 31.49
N PRO A 923 -26.04 15.39 30.44
CA PRO A 923 -25.82 16.82 30.33
C PRO A 923 -27.11 17.54 29.91
N SER A 924 -27.11 18.87 30.05
CA SER A 924 -28.27 19.68 29.67
C SER A 924 -28.70 19.43 28.22
N GLY A 925 -30.01 19.30 28.00
CA GLY A 925 -30.60 19.00 26.70
C GLY A 925 -30.61 17.51 26.33
N VAL A 926 -29.94 16.63 27.09
CA VAL A 926 -29.95 15.18 26.83
C VAL A 926 -31.03 14.49 27.66
N SER A 927 -31.79 13.60 27.02
CA SER A 927 -32.78 12.74 27.68
C SER A 927 -32.98 11.42 26.95
N VAL A 928 -33.53 10.43 27.65
CA VAL A 928 -34.07 9.22 27.03
C VAL A 928 -35.53 9.45 26.67
N THR A 929 -35.81 9.62 25.38
CA THR A 929 -37.16 9.88 24.85
C THR A 929 -37.58 8.73 23.93
N GLY A 930 -38.69 8.07 24.25
CA GLY A 930 -39.21 6.95 23.44
C GLY A 930 -38.23 5.77 23.33
N GLY A 931 -37.44 5.52 24.39
CA GLY A 931 -36.41 4.49 24.42
C GLY A 931 -35.13 4.84 23.66
N ARG A 932 -34.94 6.09 23.23
CA ARG A 932 -33.74 6.56 22.51
C ARG A 932 -33.08 7.70 23.24
N LEU A 933 -31.76 7.77 23.15
CA LEU A 933 -30.99 8.91 23.63
C LEU A 933 -31.11 10.06 22.63
N ALA A 934 -31.56 11.21 23.09
CA ALA A 934 -31.77 12.40 22.26
C ALA A 934 -31.11 13.62 22.92
N TYR A 935 -30.54 14.50 22.10
CA TYR A 935 -30.04 15.80 22.49
C TYR A 935 -30.90 16.90 21.85
N THR A 936 -31.45 17.79 22.65
CA THR A 936 -32.23 18.94 22.19
C THR A 936 -31.47 20.22 22.47
N LYS A 937 -31.07 20.91 21.40
CA LYS A 937 -30.48 22.24 21.48
C LYS A 937 -31.59 23.28 21.33
N ALA A 938 -31.61 24.22 22.28
CA ALA A 938 -32.52 25.36 22.28
C ALA A 938 -32.39 26.26 21.05
#